data_AF-A0A0M8ZV22-F1
#
_entry.id   AF-A0A0M8ZV22-F1
#
_cell.length_a   1.000
_cell.length_b   1.000
_cell.length_c   1.000
_cell.angle_alpha   90.00
_cell.angle_beta   90.00
_cell.angle_gamma   90.00
#
_symmetry.space_group_name_H-M   'P 1'
#
loop_
_entity.id
_entity.type
_entity.pdbx_description
1 polymer ?
#
loop_
_entity_poly.entity_id
_entity_poly.type
_entity_poly.pdbx_seq_one_letter_code
_entity_poly.pdbx_strand_id
1 'polypeptide(L)'
;MLRIKFFAILIFCLTNELILSEAAEYCYSDDEHPYLLAGMKTAYEVEHGIIKNTTVPIWMLIRHGTRNPGKDEIENMKHNLPKLQQKIIKNHKQYGKGSLCQKDLEKLRAWKLDPNLDKHKHMYLTAQGKKDLLSLGARFKDYFPELLQSYPLDSSKQRYKFRSTDSERTIVSMDSFINGLFGNVTVNNKEVVPSSNDTLLQLYKICKSWLDQVSNTSGKNEVDKLLNGPLFDDVPIMYTACSFENAWHIDERSPWCAAFRKDEEKLFEYQEDLFSYYHSSYGQTLSSVIGCPPLQDMFNHFTKLENGDSDEEPQGIFYFAHSTTLQLFLATMEIAKDSVPPKASNYESMGNRKWRTSHLVPFAANLAAVFYKCDSSNKVRFYLNEKPLDYEGCEAGVCDWEYLKKKLGFKAFNLVYLEINFLRTRALPHCPLSLVKDGISQQDYSLLLSIARVVVCFPPQIQQINIKLINYIKTHQTNVNNNANVRDTGMKMNACVLFLSLLISHVYARDVDFCFADEDDPYLYMATKTAYHFVHGGKTRFQLPNCHAEQIWMFATHGTRCPSEAEITEMHKLTELQSQIINNHEVRNNGHMCNRDLENLKRWKPDEYLAIQRAEVLTPQGVEDMKLLARRLQSNFPQLLHPNTEHINYTFKTTDVREGSIGWFIEGLFGNRQAVPVEEVSSKNDTLLSLYKTCNAWDNDDGNVSVKEVIAFEEGTQFRNLIENVSYRLGFLYYISKEPILAMYDMCRYEKAWTVTKLSPCKEELRVLEYREDLYYYYKAGYGREINAHLGCTLLQDMMNHFWRLEQNKDSNEPNGVFYFGDIITLQNLLTTLNINKDHAQLTALNYNDMAKQESVPTLIRRCNTSDQPNKVMFFLAEKLVMLDGCKVGLCDWEYLKQRFNPVLKQCNLNVCWNGNGVATFAANLVLVLLSCFTLVLVRK
;
A
#
# COMPACT_ATOMS: atom_id res chain seq x y z
N MET A 1 54.25 44.38 14.35
CA MET A 1 53.66 44.04 13.03
C MET A 1 53.40 42.55 12.81
N LEU A 2 54.28 41.60 13.20
CA LEU A 2 54.15 40.20 12.77
C LEU A 2 52.84 39.48 13.14
N ARG A 3 52.27 39.73 14.33
CA ARG A 3 51.01 39.10 14.78
C ARG A 3 49.75 39.50 13.98
N ILE A 4 49.75 40.64 13.29
CA ILE A 4 48.58 41.10 12.51
C ILE A 4 48.47 40.35 11.17
N LYS A 5 49.61 40.00 10.54
CA LYS A 5 49.61 39.23 9.29
C LYS A 5 49.12 37.79 9.48
N PHE A 6 49.40 37.16 10.62
CA PHE A 6 48.87 35.83 10.93
C PHE A 6 47.33 35.82 11.05
N PHE A 7 46.74 36.82 11.72
CA PHE A 7 45.28 36.92 11.84
C PHE A 7 44.58 37.11 10.48
N ALA A 8 45.16 37.92 9.59
CA ALA A 8 44.62 38.12 8.25
C ALA A 8 44.67 36.85 7.38
N ILE A 9 45.75 36.05 7.48
CA ILE A 9 45.86 34.78 6.77
C ILE A 9 44.90 33.73 7.34
N LEU A 10 44.77 33.63 8.66
CA LEU A 10 43.86 32.68 9.29
C LEU A 10 42.40 32.95 8.91
N ILE A 11 41.98 34.22 8.87
CA ILE A 11 40.64 34.60 8.39
C ILE A 11 40.45 34.24 6.91
N PHE A 12 41.46 34.47 6.05
CA PHE A 12 41.36 34.15 4.62
C PHE A 12 41.30 32.63 4.33
N CYS A 13 41.90 31.80 5.18
CA CYS A 13 41.73 30.34 5.16
C CYS A 13 40.34 29.94 5.67
N LEU A 14 39.90 30.48 6.81
CA LEU A 14 38.58 30.18 7.41
C LEU A 14 37.40 30.63 6.53
N THR A 15 37.58 31.61 5.63
CA THR A 15 36.58 31.96 4.60
C THR A 15 36.59 31.05 3.37
N ASN A 16 37.54 30.12 3.23
CA ASN A 16 37.63 29.15 2.14
C ASN A 16 37.37 27.70 2.58
N GLU A 17 37.41 27.39 3.88
CA GLU A 17 36.98 26.09 4.44
C GLU A 17 35.48 26.07 4.81
N LEU A 18 34.74 27.15 4.54
CA LEU A 18 33.31 27.32 4.80
C LEU A 18 32.48 27.41 3.50
N ILE A 19 32.72 26.48 2.57
CA ILE A 19 31.91 26.18 1.38
C ILE A 19 32.17 24.71 0.98
N LEU A 20 31.15 24.00 0.50
CA LEU A 20 31.18 22.57 0.11
C LEU A 20 31.43 21.55 1.25
N SER A 21 30.68 21.71 2.35
CA SER A 21 29.90 20.53 2.78
C SER A 21 28.66 20.47 1.89
N GLU A 22 28.66 19.61 0.88
CA GLU A 22 27.46 19.32 0.10
C GLU A 22 26.52 18.46 0.93
N ALA A 23 25.60 19.12 1.65
CA ALA A 23 24.37 18.46 2.10
C ALA A 23 23.72 17.81 0.88
N ALA A 24 23.41 16.50 0.96
CA ALA A 24 23.03 15.69 -0.19
C ALA A 24 21.83 16.32 -0.92
N GLU A 25 22.09 16.88 -2.11
CA GLU A 25 21.13 17.68 -2.85
C GLU A 25 19.95 16.80 -3.28
N TYR A 26 18.77 17.02 -2.70
CA TYR A 26 17.60 16.17 -2.94
C TYR A 26 17.25 16.16 -4.44
N CYS A 27 17.31 14.97 -5.02
CA CYS A 27 16.91 14.71 -6.40
C CYS A 27 15.62 13.90 -6.42
N TYR A 28 14.52 14.45 -6.94
CA TYR A 28 13.33 13.67 -7.29
C TYR A 28 13.66 12.59 -8.34
N SER A 29 14.69 12.83 -9.15
CA SER A 29 15.28 11.85 -10.05
C SER A 29 15.83 10.59 -9.39
N ASP A 30 16.08 10.64 -8.07
CA ASP A 30 16.60 9.54 -7.25
C ASP A 30 15.65 9.13 -6.13
N ASP A 31 14.80 10.03 -5.61
CA ASP A 31 13.80 9.76 -4.55
C ASP A 31 13.08 8.43 -4.80
N GLU A 32 13.28 7.46 -3.94
CA GLU A 32 12.82 6.09 -4.15
C GLU A 32 11.33 5.96 -3.81
N HIS A 33 10.87 6.86 -2.93
CA HIS A 33 9.55 7.06 -2.35
C HIS A 33 8.63 8.12 -3.02
N PRO A 34 8.68 8.37 -4.35
CA PRO A 34 8.08 9.57 -4.93
C PRO A 34 6.57 9.53 -4.82
N TYR A 35 5.95 10.70 -4.66
CA TYR A 35 4.52 10.79 -4.42
C TYR A 35 3.73 10.70 -5.73
N LEU A 36 3.47 9.47 -6.18
CA LEU A 36 2.84 9.17 -7.47
C LEU A 36 1.31 9.40 -7.53
N LEU A 37 0.69 9.92 -6.47
CA LEU A 37 -0.76 10.12 -6.39
C LEU A 37 -1.16 11.50 -6.93
N ALA A 38 -1.97 11.52 -7.99
CA ALA A 38 -2.36 12.73 -8.73
C ALA A 38 -3.89 12.81 -8.93
N GLY A 39 -4.67 12.63 -7.86
CA GLY A 39 -6.13 12.67 -7.92
C GLY A 39 -6.71 11.68 -8.96
N MET A 40 -7.70 12.12 -9.75
CA MET A 40 -8.25 11.30 -10.84
C MET A 40 -7.28 11.06 -12.01
N LYS A 41 -6.09 11.69 -12.02
CA LYS A 41 -5.02 11.46 -13.01
C LYS A 41 -4.01 10.38 -12.59
N THR A 42 -4.12 9.82 -11.37
CA THR A 42 -3.28 8.73 -10.85
C THR A 42 -3.27 7.52 -11.80
N ALA A 43 -2.08 6.95 -12.03
CA ALA A 43 -1.88 5.75 -12.84
C ALA A 43 -2.50 4.51 -12.17
N TYR A 44 -3.03 3.55 -12.94
CA TYR A 44 -3.77 2.44 -12.32
C TYR A 44 -2.89 1.45 -11.56
N GLU A 45 -1.69 1.18 -12.08
CA GLU A 45 -0.71 0.26 -11.48
C GLU A 45 -0.23 0.70 -10.08
N VAL A 46 -0.33 2.00 -9.76
CA VAL A 46 0.02 2.57 -8.45
C VAL A 46 -1.04 2.28 -7.39
N GLU A 47 -2.29 2.01 -7.78
CA GLU A 47 -3.43 1.95 -6.85
C GLU A 47 -4.14 0.59 -6.80
N HIS A 48 -4.06 -0.26 -7.83
CA HIS A 48 -4.93 -1.45 -7.85
C HIS A 48 -4.54 -2.55 -6.83
N GLY A 49 -5.55 -3.26 -6.33
CA GLY A 49 -5.39 -4.43 -5.47
C GLY A 49 -5.19 -5.74 -6.23
N ILE A 50 -5.51 -6.84 -5.54
CA ILE A 50 -5.54 -8.21 -6.08
C ILE A 50 -6.78 -8.93 -5.52
N ILE A 51 -7.62 -9.46 -6.40
CA ILE A 51 -8.78 -10.28 -6.04
C ILE A 51 -8.35 -11.74 -5.81
N LYS A 52 -9.02 -12.44 -4.89
CA LYS A 52 -8.80 -13.88 -4.64
C LYS A 52 -9.97 -14.69 -5.21
N ASN A 53 -9.63 -15.80 -5.89
CA ASN A 53 -10.46 -16.61 -6.79
C ASN A 53 -11.95 -16.74 -6.37
N THR A 54 -12.87 -16.59 -7.32
CA THR A 54 -14.33 -16.60 -7.10
C THR A 54 -15.07 -17.14 -8.33
N THR A 55 -16.19 -17.85 -8.14
CA THR A 55 -16.81 -18.72 -9.16
C THR A 55 -18.27 -18.36 -9.52
N VAL A 56 -18.69 -17.11 -9.30
CA VAL A 56 -20.12 -16.70 -9.34
C VAL A 56 -20.36 -15.41 -10.16
N PRO A 57 -21.59 -15.11 -10.62
CA PRO A 57 -21.86 -14.02 -11.58
C PRO A 57 -21.39 -12.63 -11.17
N ILE A 58 -20.91 -11.86 -12.15
CA ILE A 58 -20.23 -10.58 -11.94
C ILE A 58 -20.90 -9.40 -12.66
N TRP A 59 -20.99 -8.28 -11.95
CA TRP A 59 -21.41 -6.98 -12.47
C TRP A 59 -20.28 -5.96 -12.23
N MET A 60 -19.89 -5.20 -13.26
CA MET A 60 -18.79 -4.25 -13.17
C MET A 60 -19.11 -2.89 -13.78
N LEU A 61 -18.75 -1.82 -13.07
CA LEU A 61 -18.68 -0.45 -13.58
C LEU A 61 -17.22 -0.01 -13.63
N ILE A 62 -16.72 0.21 -14.84
CA ILE A 62 -15.31 0.44 -15.18
C ILE A 62 -15.15 1.83 -15.81
N ARG A 63 -14.22 2.62 -15.30
CA ARG A 63 -13.76 3.88 -15.91
C ARG A 63 -12.78 3.56 -17.04
N HIS A 64 -12.77 4.35 -18.10
CA HIS A 64 -11.70 4.29 -19.10
C HIS A 64 -10.29 4.40 -18.51
N GLY A 65 -9.32 3.80 -19.21
CA GLY A 65 -7.90 3.85 -18.86
C GLY A 65 -7.25 5.20 -19.08
N THR A 66 -5.92 5.20 -19.01
CA THR A 66 -5.09 6.40 -19.16
C THR A 66 -5.27 7.07 -20.52
N ARG A 67 -5.53 8.39 -20.51
CA ARG A 67 -5.85 9.20 -21.70
C ARG A 67 -4.90 10.38 -21.90
N ASN A 68 -4.93 10.95 -23.11
CA ASN A 68 -4.37 12.26 -23.40
C ASN A 68 -5.07 13.38 -22.58
N PRO A 69 -4.47 14.57 -22.43
CA PRO A 69 -5.07 15.71 -21.75
C PRO A 69 -6.25 16.30 -22.55
N GLY A 70 -6.94 17.28 -21.98
CA GLY A 70 -7.89 18.13 -22.70
C GLY A 70 -7.21 18.95 -23.81
N LYS A 71 -7.99 19.46 -24.76
CA LYS A 71 -7.46 20.20 -25.92
C LYS A 71 -6.58 21.38 -25.48
N ASP A 72 -7.07 22.16 -24.53
CA ASP A 72 -6.42 23.40 -24.11
C ASP A 72 -5.25 23.11 -23.14
N GLU A 73 -5.31 22.02 -22.35
CA GLU A 73 -4.14 21.44 -21.66
C GLU A 73 -3.02 21.13 -22.68
N ILE A 74 -3.33 20.45 -23.80
CA ILE A 74 -2.35 20.12 -24.86
C ILE A 74 -1.75 21.37 -25.52
N GLU A 75 -2.58 22.35 -25.88
CA GLU A 75 -2.10 23.59 -26.51
C GLU A 75 -1.21 24.40 -25.55
N ASN A 76 -1.55 24.44 -24.25
CA ASN A 76 -0.71 25.06 -23.22
C ASN A 76 0.59 24.29 -22.96
N MET A 77 0.56 22.95 -22.88
CA MET A 77 1.77 22.11 -22.76
C MET A 77 2.74 22.38 -23.91
N LYS A 78 2.23 22.45 -25.15
CA LYS A 78 3.03 22.78 -26.34
C LYS A 78 3.61 24.19 -26.33
N HIS A 79 2.87 25.17 -25.82
CA HIS A 79 3.25 26.57 -25.90
C HIS A 79 4.14 27.05 -24.75
N ASN A 80 3.96 26.50 -23.55
CA ASN A 80 4.58 27.03 -22.33
C ASN A 80 5.73 26.16 -21.80
N LEU A 81 5.60 24.83 -21.77
CA LEU A 81 6.63 23.95 -21.19
C LEU A 81 8.01 24.10 -21.85
N PRO A 82 8.17 24.18 -23.19
CA PRO A 82 9.48 24.40 -23.80
C PRO A 82 10.11 25.76 -23.43
N LYS A 83 9.28 26.79 -23.19
CA LYS A 83 9.75 28.11 -22.72
C LYS A 83 10.13 28.06 -21.24
N LEU A 84 9.38 27.34 -20.42
CA LEU A 84 9.64 27.14 -19.00
C LEU A 84 10.94 26.36 -18.78
N GLN A 85 11.11 25.25 -19.49
CA GLN A 85 12.35 24.47 -19.54
C GLN A 85 13.56 25.38 -19.80
N GLN A 86 13.50 26.22 -20.84
CA GLN A 86 14.55 27.18 -21.18
C GLN A 86 14.75 28.27 -20.10
N LYS A 87 13.67 28.84 -19.54
CA LYS A 87 13.73 29.82 -18.43
C LYS A 87 14.43 29.22 -17.19
N ILE A 88 14.01 28.02 -16.77
CA ILE A 88 14.52 27.32 -15.57
C ILE A 88 16.01 27.01 -15.74
N ILE A 89 16.39 26.36 -16.85
CA ILE A 89 17.79 26.02 -17.13
C ILE A 89 18.66 27.28 -17.22
N LYS A 90 18.17 28.36 -17.82
CA LYS A 90 18.88 29.65 -17.87
C LYS A 90 19.02 30.28 -16.48
N ASN A 91 17.98 30.28 -15.67
CA ASN A 91 17.99 30.89 -14.34
C ASN A 91 18.98 30.19 -13.41
N HIS A 92 18.97 28.86 -13.39
CA HIS A 92 19.92 28.08 -12.62
C HIS A 92 21.36 28.32 -13.14
N LYS A 93 21.63 28.13 -14.44
CA LYS A 93 23.00 28.16 -14.99
C LYS A 93 23.62 29.54 -15.20
N GLN A 94 22.84 30.59 -15.46
CA GLN A 94 23.36 31.93 -15.71
C GLN A 94 23.26 32.87 -14.50
N TYR A 95 22.29 32.65 -13.61
CA TYR A 95 22.00 33.56 -12.49
C TYR A 95 22.13 32.91 -11.11
N GLY A 96 22.43 31.60 -11.02
CA GLY A 96 22.49 30.87 -9.74
C GLY A 96 21.14 30.80 -9.03
N LYS A 97 20.03 30.76 -9.78
CA LYS A 97 18.66 30.82 -9.23
C LYS A 97 17.87 29.54 -9.49
N GLY A 98 17.61 28.80 -8.42
CA GLY A 98 16.79 27.58 -8.38
C GLY A 98 17.53 26.43 -7.70
N SER A 99 16.80 25.61 -6.95
CA SER A 99 17.31 24.52 -6.11
C SER A 99 16.97 23.12 -6.65
N LEU A 100 16.79 23.00 -7.96
CA LEU A 100 16.71 21.68 -8.62
C LEU A 100 18.11 21.08 -8.66
N CYS A 101 18.24 19.83 -8.22
CA CYS A 101 19.54 19.18 -8.20
C CYS A 101 20.14 19.01 -9.60
N GLN A 102 21.46 18.81 -9.69
CA GLN A 102 22.14 18.62 -10.97
C GLN A 102 21.52 17.49 -11.83
N LYS A 103 21.06 16.38 -11.23
CA LYS A 103 20.44 15.24 -11.95
C LYS A 103 19.04 15.56 -12.47
N ASP A 104 18.22 16.25 -11.69
CA ASP A 104 16.90 16.73 -12.12
C ASP A 104 17.03 17.79 -13.21
N LEU A 105 18.01 18.70 -13.08
CA LEU A 105 18.35 19.68 -14.11
C LEU A 105 18.83 19.01 -15.41
N GLU A 106 19.54 17.88 -15.33
CA GLU A 106 19.93 17.08 -16.48
C GLU A 106 18.76 16.34 -17.14
N LYS A 107 17.86 15.71 -16.37
CA LYS A 107 16.62 15.13 -16.94
C LYS A 107 15.71 16.20 -17.53
N LEU A 108 15.52 17.35 -16.87
CA LEU A 108 14.76 18.48 -17.39
C LEU A 108 15.41 19.08 -18.65
N ARG A 109 16.74 19.02 -18.79
CA ARG A 109 17.46 19.42 -20.01
C ARG A 109 17.36 18.37 -21.13
N ALA A 110 17.26 17.09 -20.80
CA ALA A 110 17.04 16.00 -21.76
C ALA A 110 15.58 15.90 -22.23
N TRP A 111 14.64 16.40 -21.41
CA TRP A 111 13.19 16.35 -21.65
C TRP A 111 12.79 16.88 -23.03
N LYS A 112 11.84 16.17 -23.64
CA LYS A 112 11.18 16.51 -24.89
C LYS A 112 9.69 16.21 -24.70
N LEU A 113 8.84 17.06 -25.23
CA LEU A 113 7.41 16.81 -25.30
C LEU A 113 7.13 15.50 -26.07
N ASP A 114 6.22 14.66 -25.55
CA ASP A 114 5.80 13.42 -26.22
C ASP A 114 5.35 13.69 -27.67
N PRO A 115 5.96 13.05 -28.69
CA PRO A 115 5.55 13.21 -30.09
C PRO A 115 4.12 12.75 -30.38
N ASN A 116 3.52 11.91 -29.52
CA ASN A 116 2.14 11.45 -29.65
C ASN A 116 1.10 12.48 -29.15
N LEU A 117 1.54 13.53 -28.44
CA LEU A 117 0.65 14.52 -27.84
C LEU A 117 -0.01 15.39 -28.92
N ASP A 118 -1.18 14.97 -29.40
CA ASP A 118 -1.90 15.62 -30.49
C ASP A 118 -3.24 16.20 -30.01
N LYS A 119 -3.49 17.48 -30.32
CA LYS A 119 -4.74 18.17 -29.99
C LYS A 119 -5.94 17.63 -30.76
N HIS A 120 -5.72 16.96 -31.90
CA HIS A 120 -6.77 16.25 -32.62
C HIS A 120 -7.10 14.89 -31.98
N LYS A 121 -6.28 14.42 -31.03
CA LYS A 121 -6.47 13.23 -30.19
C LYS A 121 -6.64 13.59 -28.71
N HIS A 122 -7.13 14.80 -28.41
CA HIS A 122 -7.36 15.23 -27.03
C HIS A 122 -8.35 14.29 -26.33
N MET A 123 -8.07 13.93 -25.08
CA MET A 123 -8.85 12.96 -24.30
C MET A 123 -9.05 11.58 -24.94
N TYR A 124 -8.26 11.18 -25.95
CA TYR A 124 -8.26 9.82 -26.50
C TYR A 124 -7.47 8.87 -25.58
N LEU A 125 -7.73 7.56 -25.66
CA LEU A 125 -6.99 6.56 -24.89
C LEU A 125 -5.53 6.43 -25.37
N THR A 126 -4.59 6.41 -24.43
CA THR A 126 -3.15 6.26 -24.74
C THR A 126 -2.77 4.80 -25.00
N ALA A 127 -1.53 4.56 -25.44
CA ALA A 127 -0.98 3.20 -25.49
C ALA A 127 -0.97 2.54 -24.11
N GLN A 128 -0.62 3.29 -23.05
CA GLN A 128 -0.71 2.81 -21.67
C GLN A 128 -2.16 2.53 -21.27
N GLY A 129 -3.11 3.41 -21.61
CA GLY A 129 -4.54 3.20 -21.38
C GLY A 129 -5.12 1.91 -21.98
N LYS A 130 -4.52 1.39 -23.06
CA LYS A 130 -4.85 0.07 -23.63
C LYS A 130 -4.24 -1.06 -22.80
N LYS A 131 -2.98 -0.92 -22.35
CA LYS A 131 -2.36 -1.88 -21.41
C LYS A 131 -3.14 -1.97 -20.10
N ASP A 132 -3.56 -0.83 -19.53
CA ASP A 132 -4.30 -0.77 -18.26
C ASP A 132 -5.51 -1.72 -18.30
N LEU A 133 -6.34 -1.60 -19.35
CA LEU A 133 -7.56 -2.39 -19.50
C LEU A 133 -7.31 -3.82 -20.00
N LEU A 134 -6.29 -4.04 -20.84
CA LEU A 134 -5.91 -5.39 -21.28
C LEU A 134 -5.38 -6.21 -20.10
N SER A 135 -4.59 -5.60 -19.22
CA SER A 135 -4.08 -6.22 -17.99
C SER A 135 -5.20 -6.46 -16.99
N LEU A 136 -6.09 -5.49 -16.78
CA LEU A 136 -7.30 -5.66 -15.97
C LEU A 136 -8.17 -6.81 -16.50
N GLY A 137 -8.36 -6.91 -17.82
CA GLY A 137 -9.11 -8.00 -18.45
C GLY A 137 -8.46 -9.37 -18.23
N ALA A 138 -7.14 -9.46 -18.40
CA ALA A 138 -6.39 -10.69 -18.13
C ALA A 138 -6.47 -11.09 -16.64
N ARG A 139 -6.27 -10.14 -15.71
CA ARG A 139 -6.40 -10.39 -14.27
C ARG A 139 -7.79 -10.86 -13.89
N PHE A 140 -8.86 -10.24 -14.41
CA PHE A 140 -10.22 -10.71 -14.15
C PHE A 140 -10.52 -12.10 -14.73
N LYS A 141 -9.91 -12.47 -15.87
CA LYS A 141 -9.95 -13.86 -16.36
C LYS A 141 -9.38 -14.83 -15.33
N ASP A 142 -8.22 -14.51 -14.76
CA ASP A 142 -7.50 -15.36 -13.81
C ASP A 142 -8.14 -15.37 -12.41
N TYR A 143 -8.88 -14.30 -12.03
CA TYR A 143 -9.65 -14.23 -10.79
C TYR A 143 -11.00 -14.97 -10.84
N PHE A 144 -11.59 -15.09 -12.04
CA PHE A 144 -12.91 -15.70 -12.26
C PHE A 144 -12.86 -16.74 -13.41
N PRO A 145 -11.93 -17.72 -13.39
CA PRO A 145 -11.62 -18.56 -14.56
C PRO A 145 -12.77 -19.52 -14.94
N GLU A 146 -13.60 -19.91 -13.97
CA GLU A 146 -14.81 -20.71 -14.22
C GLU A 146 -15.95 -19.88 -14.85
N LEU A 147 -15.95 -18.56 -14.61
CA LEU A 147 -16.97 -17.64 -15.09
C LEU A 147 -16.63 -17.09 -16.49
N LEU A 148 -15.36 -16.71 -16.71
CA LEU A 148 -14.91 -15.95 -17.88
C LEU A 148 -14.18 -16.86 -18.89
N GLN A 149 -14.80 -18.01 -19.17
CA GLN A 149 -14.28 -19.04 -20.05
C GLN A 149 -14.33 -18.62 -21.54
N SER A 150 -13.27 -18.97 -22.27
CA SER A 150 -13.07 -18.63 -23.69
C SER A 150 -13.73 -19.67 -24.62
N TYR A 151 -15.06 -19.70 -24.62
CA TYR A 151 -15.87 -20.50 -25.54
C TYR A 151 -16.09 -19.79 -26.89
N PRO A 152 -16.51 -20.51 -27.95
CA PRO A 152 -17.00 -19.88 -29.18
C PRO A 152 -18.18 -18.93 -28.89
N LEU A 153 -17.95 -17.63 -29.08
CA LEU A 153 -18.90 -16.53 -28.80
C LEU A 153 -20.11 -16.47 -29.77
N ASP A 154 -20.26 -17.50 -30.60
CA ASP A 154 -21.29 -17.68 -31.63
C ASP A 154 -22.45 -18.58 -31.16
N SER A 155 -22.39 -19.08 -29.93
CA SER A 155 -23.49 -19.86 -29.33
C SER A 155 -24.68 -18.96 -28.95
N SER A 156 -25.91 -19.45 -29.14
CA SER A 156 -27.16 -18.72 -28.95
C SER A 156 -27.52 -18.27 -27.51
N LYS A 157 -26.64 -18.46 -26.52
CA LYS A 157 -26.79 -17.93 -25.15
C LYS A 157 -25.86 -16.74 -24.92
N GLN A 158 -26.45 -15.59 -24.63
CA GLN A 158 -25.78 -14.29 -24.43
C GLN A 158 -25.06 -14.20 -23.06
N ARG A 159 -24.07 -15.06 -22.82
CA ARG A 159 -23.38 -15.21 -21.52
C ARG A 159 -22.75 -13.93 -20.97
N TYR A 160 -22.35 -12.98 -21.82
CA TYR A 160 -21.71 -11.74 -21.39
C TYR A 160 -22.35 -10.52 -22.07
N LYS A 161 -22.55 -9.45 -21.30
CA LYS A 161 -23.05 -8.13 -21.76
C LYS A 161 -21.93 -7.10 -21.60
N PHE A 162 -21.47 -6.53 -22.70
CA PHE A 162 -20.50 -5.44 -22.71
C PHE A 162 -21.16 -4.17 -23.23
N ARG A 163 -21.11 -3.06 -22.48
CA ARG A 163 -21.64 -1.77 -22.92
C ARG A 163 -20.66 -0.65 -22.61
N SER A 164 -20.33 0.18 -23.59
CA SER A 164 -19.61 1.44 -23.36
C SER A 164 -20.49 2.65 -23.63
N THR A 165 -20.10 3.77 -23.05
CA THR A 165 -20.55 5.07 -23.57
C THR A 165 -19.88 5.37 -24.92
N ASP A 166 -20.45 6.30 -25.67
CA ASP A 166 -20.05 6.75 -27.02
C ASP A 166 -18.68 7.44 -27.17
N SER A 167 -17.88 7.59 -26.11
CA SER A 167 -16.56 8.21 -26.23
C SER A 167 -15.50 7.22 -26.73
N GLU A 168 -14.56 7.69 -27.57
CA GLU A 168 -13.43 6.86 -28.06
C GLU A 168 -12.75 6.10 -26.92
N ARG A 169 -12.40 6.81 -25.85
CA ARG A 169 -11.67 6.21 -24.72
C ARG A 169 -12.45 5.15 -23.97
N THR A 170 -13.79 5.18 -23.97
CA THR A 170 -14.62 4.14 -23.32
C THR A 170 -14.83 2.95 -24.24
N ILE A 171 -15.01 3.17 -25.55
CA ILE A 171 -15.11 2.10 -26.56
C ILE A 171 -13.79 1.32 -26.61
N VAL A 172 -12.66 2.01 -26.76
CA VAL A 172 -11.34 1.39 -26.86
C VAL A 172 -10.89 0.76 -25.53
N SER A 173 -11.38 1.26 -24.38
CA SER A 173 -11.22 0.59 -23.09
C SER A 173 -11.97 -0.74 -23.03
N MET A 174 -13.23 -0.77 -23.48
CA MET A 174 -14.04 -1.98 -23.58
C MET A 174 -13.38 -3.02 -24.48
N ASP A 175 -12.92 -2.63 -25.66
CA ASP A 175 -12.24 -3.53 -26.60
C ASP A 175 -10.91 -4.06 -26.03
N SER A 176 -10.14 -3.24 -25.33
CA SER A 176 -8.88 -3.67 -24.70
C SER A 176 -9.12 -4.67 -23.57
N PHE A 177 -10.15 -4.46 -22.75
CA PHE A 177 -10.54 -5.39 -21.68
C PHE A 177 -11.07 -6.73 -22.22
N ILE A 178 -11.89 -6.70 -23.27
CA ILE A 178 -12.36 -7.91 -23.97
C ILE A 178 -11.19 -8.70 -24.56
N ASN A 179 -10.19 -8.02 -25.14
CA ASN A 179 -8.98 -8.65 -25.64
C ASN A 179 -8.12 -9.26 -24.51
N GLY A 180 -8.11 -8.65 -23.32
CA GLY A 180 -7.48 -9.24 -22.12
C GLY A 180 -8.21 -10.51 -21.64
N LEU A 181 -9.54 -10.47 -21.58
CA LEU A 181 -10.36 -11.61 -21.16
C LEU A 181 -10.26 -12.82 -22.09
N PHE A 182 -10.36 -12.61 -23.41
CA PHE A 182 -10.60 -13.70 -24.36
C PHE A 182 -9.55 -13.82 -25.49
N GLY A 183 -8.56 -12.92 -25.53
CA GLY A 183 -7.69 -12.77 -26.69
C GLY A 183 -8.40 -12.06 -27.85
N ASN A 184 -7.84 -12.14 -29.05
CA ASN A 184 -8.35 -11.45 -30.23
C ASN A 184 -9.61 -12.14 -30.80
N VAL A 185 -10.79 -11.81 -30.26
CA VAL A 185 -12.08 -12.43 -30.61
C VAL A 185 -13.17 -11.40 -30.90
N THR A 186 -14.06 -11.73 -31.83
CA THR A 186 -15.29 -10.95 -32.08
C THR A 186 -16.34 -11.31 -31.04
N VAL A 187 -16.72 -10.35 -30.19
CA VAL A 187 -17.90 -10.45 -29.31
C VAL A 187 -19.07 -9.76 -30.02
N ASN A 188 -20.11 -10.51 -30.35
CA ASN A 188 -21.30 -10.00 -31.05
C ASN A 188 -22.18 -9.10 -30.16
N ASN A 189 -22.11 -9.27 -28.84
CA ASN A 189 -22.98 -8.62 -27.85
C ASN A 189 -22.31 -7.39 -27.18
N LYS A 190 -21.82 -6.45 -28.00
CA LYS A 190 -21.31 -5.15 -27.56
C LYS A 190 -22.35 -4.05 -27.83
N GLU A 191 -22.66 -3.23 -26.82
CA GLU A 191 -23.55 -2.07 -26.93
C GLU A 191 -22.72 -0.77 -26.83
N VAL A 192 -23.02 0.23 -27.66
CA VAL A 192 -22.46 1.59 -27.54
C VAL A 192 -23.60 2.58 -27.59
N VAL A 193 -23.83 3.33 -26.50
CA VAL A 193 -25.01 4.21 -26.38
C VAL A 193 -24.63 5.69 -26.51
N PRO A 194 -25.28 6.46 -27.40
CA PRO A 194 -25.09 7.91 -27.54
C PRO A 194 -25.38 8.69 -26.26
N SER A 195 -24.55 9.70 -25.98
CA SER A 195 -24.61 10.56 -24.79
C SER A 195 -25.98 11.21 -24.55
N SER A 196 -26.75 11.48 -25.60
CA SER A 196 -28.09 12.08 -25.52
C SER A 196 -29.17 11.13 -25.02
N ASN A 197 -28.92 9.81 -25.08
CA ASN A 197 -29.90 8.76 -24.86
C ASN A 197 -29.52 7.84 -23.68
N ASP A 198 -28.28 7.95 -23.16
CA ASP A 198 -27.75 7.05 -22.13
C ASP A 198 -28.23 7.40 -20.71
N THR A 199 -29.48 7.02 -20.42
CA THR A 199 -30.11 7.10 -19.10
C THR A 199 -29.45 6.22 -18.04
N LEU A 200 -28.57 5.29 -18.42
CA LEU A 200 -27.90 4.37 -17.50
C LEU A 200 -26.56 4.92 -16.99
N LEU A 201 -25.61 5.19 -17.90
CA LEU A 201 -24.23 5.55 -17.54
C LEU A 201 -23.95 7.06 -17.62
N GLN A 202 -24.86 7.85 -18.22
CA GLN A 202 -24.68 9.29 -18.41
C GLN A 202 -25.93 10.13 -18.07
N LEU A 203 -26.81 9.70 -17.17
CA LEU A 203 -27.98 10.48 -16.71
C LEU A 203 -27.60 11.92 -16.31
N TYR A 204 -26.40 12.14 -15.78
CA TYR A 204 -25.85 13.45 -15.43
C TYR A 204 -25.70 14.43 -16.61
N LYS A 205 -25.50 13.95 -17.85
CA LYS A 205 -25.43 14.81 -19.05
C LYS A 205 -26.80 15.27 -19.56
N ILE A 206 -27.88 14.56 -19.22
CA ILE A 206 -29.24 14.81 -19.73
C ILE A 206 -30.20 15.34 -18.66
N CYS A 207 -29.91 15.14 -17.37
CA CYS A 207 -30.74 15.65 -16.29
C CYS A 207 -30.44 17.14 -16.01
N LYS A 208 -31.24 18.02 -16.64
CA LYS A 208 -31.01 19.47 -16.64
C LYS A 208 -30.76 20.06 -15.26
N SER A 209 -31.55 19.73 -14.24
CA SER A 209 -31.41 20.37 -12.93
C SER A 209 -30.16 19.94 -12.16
N TRP A 210 -29.50 18.84 -12.53
CA TRP A 210 -28.14 18.54 -12.04
C TRP A 210 -27.11 19.45 -12.71
N LEU A 211 -27.22 19.68 -14.03
CA LEU A 211 -26.38 20.66 -14.74
C LEU A 211 -26.58 22.09 -14.19
N ASP A 212 -27.82 22.48 -13.93
CA ASP A 212 -28.15 23.77 -13.29
C ASP A 212 -27.61 23.83 -11.84
N GLN A 213 -27.50 22.71 -11.12
CA GLN A 213 -26.91 22.64 -9.79
C GLN A 213 -25.36 22.73 -9.82
N VAL A 214 -24.68 21.97 -10.68
CA VAL A 214 -23.20 21.95 -10.71
C VAL A 214 -22.57 23.15 -11.43
N SER A 215 -23.34 23.86 -12.25
CA SER A 215 -22.91 25.15 -12.82
C SER A 215 -22.94 26.30 -11.80
N ASN A 216 -23.67 26.17 -10.68
CA ASN A 216 -23.69 27.12 -9.57
C ASN A 216 -22.44 27.01 -8.64
N THR A 217 -21.26 27.01 -9.27
CA THR A 217 -19.88 27.25 -8.78
C THR A 217 -19.37 26.61 -7.47
N SER A 218 -20.15 25.87 -6.68
CA SER A 218 -19.78 25.42 -5.32
C SER A 218 -18.38 24.81 -5.19
N GLY A 219 -18.03 23.83 -6.03
CA GLY A 219 -16.70 23.21 -6.01
C GLY A 219 -15.57 24.11 -6.49
N LYS A 220 -15.87 25.02 -7.43
CA LYS A 220 -14.93 26.08 -7.80
C LYS A 220 -14.74 27.06 -6.62
N ASN A 221 -15.80 27.42 -5.90
CA ASN A 221 -15.70 28.35 -4.77
C ASN A 221 -14.86 27.81 -3.60
N GLU A 222 -14.77 26.50 -3.40
CA GLU A 222 -13.84 25.92 -2.40
C GLU A 222 -12.40 25.80 -2.96
N VAL A 223 -12.23 25.44 -4.23
CA VAL A 223 -10.90 25.46 -4.88
C VAL A 223 -10.29 26.87 -4.91
N ASP A 224 -11.06 27.88 -5.33
CA ASP A 224 -10.63 29.28 -5.37
C ASP A 224 -10.28 29.82 -3.97
N LYS A 225 -10.88 29.28 -2.89
CA LYS A 225 -10.53 29.61 -1.50
C LYS A 225 -9.27 28.90 -1.00
N LEU A 226 -9.03 27.66 -1.45
CA LEU A 226 -7.81 26.92 -1.09
C LEU A 226 -6.59 27.61 -1.72
N LEU A 227 -6.73 28.04 -2.97
CA LEU A 227 -5.71 28.73 -3.76
C LEU A 227 -5.65 30.24 -3.53
N ASN A 228 -5.93 30.73 -2.31
CA ASN A 228 -6.10 32.15 -1.97
C ASN A 228 -4.80 32.99 -2.15
N GLY A 229 -4.47 33.32 -3.39
CA GLY A 229 -3.29 34.07 -3.80
C GLY A 229 -3.11 34.04 -5.33
N PRO A 230 -2.12 34.76 -5.88
CA PRO A 230 -1.81 34.71 -7.31
C PRO A 230 -1.03 33.43 -7.63
N LEU A 231 -1.73 32.32 -7.86
CA LEU A 231 -1.13 31.13 -8.45
C LEU A 231 -0.64 31.49 -9.87
N PHE A 232 0.67 31.35 -10.12
CA PHE A 232 1.25 31.67 -11.42
C PHE A 232 0.70 30.73 -12.50
N ASP A 233 0.28 31.27 -13.66
CA ASP A 233 -0.29 30.49 -14.78
C ASP A 233 0.61 29.34 -15.26
N ASP A 234 1.93 29.48 -15.06
CA ASP A 234 2.96 28.50 -15.42
C ASP A 234 2.97 27.26 -14.47
N VAL A 235 2.42 27.34 -13.25
CA VAL A 235 2.49 26.24 -12.24
C VAL A 235 1.49 25.10 -12.51
N PRO A 236 0.18 25.34 -12.77
CA PRO A 236 -0.77 24.28 -13.06
C PRO A 236 -0.40 23.44 -14.29
N ILE A 237 0.28 24.03 -15.28
CA ILE A 237 0.71 23.31 -16.49
C ILE A 237 1.93 22.43 -16.24
N MET A 238 2.81 22.80 -15.30
CA MET A 238 3.91 21.95 -14.83
C MET A 238 3.39 20.74 -14.04
N TYR A 239 2.46 20.93 -13.09
CA TYR A 239 1.83 19.83 -12.37
C TYR A 239 1.01 18.92 -13.30
N THR A 240 0.33 19.50 -14.29
CA THR A 240 -0.37 18.74 -15.34
C THR A 240 0.59 17.88 -16.16
N ALA A 241 1.78 18.38 -16.51
CA ALA A 241 2.81 17.59 -17.19
C ALA A 241 3.28 16.42 -16.31
N CYS A 242 3.64 16.69 -15.05
CA CYS A 242 4.02 15.68 -14.06
C CYS A 242 2.98 14.54 -13.97
N SER A 243 1.72 14.90 -13.70
CA SER A 243 0.61 13.95 -13.50
C SER A 243 0.38 13.05 -14.72
N PHE A 244 0.46 13.62 -15.92
CA PHE A 244 0.17 12.89 -17.16
C PHE A 244 1.37 12.06 -17.64
N GLU A 245 2.60 12.56 -17.55
CA GLU A 245 3.79 11.82 -17.98
C GLU A 245 4.04 10.60 -17.08
N ASN A 246 3.91 10.72 -15.75
CA ASN A 246 3.97 9.57 -14.84
C ASN A 246 2.85 8.53 -15.13
N ALA A 247 1.69 8.96 -15.64
CA ALA A 247 0.61 8.04 -16.03
C ALA A 247 0.83 7.38 -17.41
N TRP A 248 1.56 8.03 -18.33
CA TRP A 248 1.89 7.44 -19.64
C TRP A 248 3.10 6.51 -19.59
N HIS A 249 4.03 6.77 -18.66
CA HIS A 249 5.32 6.09 -18.54
C HIS A 249 5.56 5.64 -17.10
N ILE A 250 4.90 4.56 -16.67
CA ILE A 250 4.94 4.05 -15.28
C ILE A 250 6.39 3.71 -14.85
N ASP A 251 7.21 3.24 -15.78
CA ASP A 251 8.62 2.87 -15.56
C ASP A 251 9.59 4.08 -15.59
N GLU A 252 9.10 5.29 -15.89
CA GLU A 252 9.89 6.52 -15.99
C GLU A 252 9.38 7.61 -15.04
N ARG A 253 10.15 8.68 -14.84
CA ARG A 253 9.78 9.80 -13.97
C ARG A 253 9.76 11.10 -14.74
N SER A 254 8.63 11.79 -14.72
CA SER A 254 8.54 13.13 -15.30
C SER A 254 9.49 14.10 -14.58
N PRO A 255 10.39 14.80 -15.29
CA PRO A 255 11.23 15.84 -14.70
C PRO A 255 10.45 17.10 -14.32
N TRP A 256 9.14 17.17 -14.63
CA TRP A 256 8.28 18.26 -14.16
C TRP A 256 7.81 18.08 -12.71
N CYS A 257 7.77 16.84 -12.19
CA CYS A 257 7.44 16.59 -10.79
C CYS A 257 8.53 17.11 -9.83
N ALA A 258 9.80 17.11 -10.28
CA ALA A 258 10.93 17.61 -9.51
C ALA A 258 10.82 19.09 -9.06
N ALA A 259 9.87 19.85 -9.64
CA ALA A 259 9.57 21.22 -9.24
C ALA A 259 8.64 21.33 -8.00
N PHE A 260 8.15 20.22 -7.46
CA PHE A 260 7.20 20.16 -6.36
C PHE A 260 7.73 19.31 -5.19
N ARG A 261 7.30 19.63 -3.98
CA ARG A 261 7.45 18.75 -2.80
C ARG A 261 6.21 17.85 -2.60
N LYS A 262 6.41 16.76 -1.85
CA LYS A 262 5.38 15.80 -1.40
C LYS A 262 4.19 16.45 -0.68
N ASP A 263 4.37 17.58 -0.01
CA ASP A 263 3.28 18.37 0.59
C ASP A 263 2.52 19.27 -0.40
N GLU A 264 3.18 19.73 -1.46
CA GLU A 264 2.59 20.54 -2.54
C GLU A 264 1.80 19.66 -3.52
N GLU A 265 2.27 18.43 -3.79
CA GLU A 265 1.52 17.45 -4.57
C GLU A 265 0.28 16.93 -3.80
N LYS A 266 0.38 16.72 -2.48
CA LYS A 266 -0.79 16.49 -1.61
C LYS A 266 -1.81 17.64 -1.65
N LEU A 267 -1.35 18.90 -1.78
CA LEU A 267 -2.23 20.06 -1.91
C LEU A 267 -2.97 20.05 -3.26
N PHE A 268 -2.30 19.72 -4.38
CA PHE A 268 -2.97 19.57 -5.68
C PHE A 268 -3.94 18.37 -5.72
N GLU A 269 -3.62 17.26 -5.06
CA GLU A 269 -4.57 16.15 -4.86
C GLU A 269 -5.82 16.63 -4.10
N TYR A 270 -5.63 17.35 -2.99
CA TYR A 270 -6.76 17.89 -2.20
C TYR A 270 -7.59 18.92 -2.99
N GLN A 271 -6.94 19.73 -3.83
CA GLN A 271 -7.62 20.65 -4.75
C GLN A 271 -8.56 19.90 -5.71
N GLU A 272 -8.12 18.76 -6.25
CA GLU A 272 -8.95 17.92 -7.14
C GLU A 272 -10.05 17.16 -6.37
N ASP A 273 -9.78 16.76 -5.12
CA ASP A 273 -10.76 16.15 -4.21
C ASP A 273 -11.87 17.13 -3.82
N LEU A 274 -11.54 18.40 -3.50
CA LEU A 274 -12.53 19.45 -3.25
C LEU A 274 -13.42 19.68 -4.48
N PHE A 275 -12.81 19.78 -5.67
CA PHE A 275 -13.56 19.91 -6.92
C PHE A 275 -14.52 18.73 -7.10
N SER A 276 -14.03 17.50 -6.96
CA SER A 276 -14.84 16.29 -7.08
C SER A 276 -15.97 16.23 -6.05
N TYR A 277 -15.67 16.48 -4.77
CA TYR A 277 -16.63 16.37 -3.66
C TYR A 277 -17.86 17.26 -3.91
N TYR A 278 -17.62 18.49 -4.39
CA TYR A 278 -18.64 19.50 -4.68
C TYR A 278 -19.12 19.55 -6.15
N HIS A 279 -18.66 18.66 -7.02
CA HIS A 279 -19.15 18.51 -8.39
C HIS A 279 -19.95 17.21 -8.59
N SER A 280 -19.44 16.07 -8.14
CA SER A 280 -19.96 14.73 -8.46
C SER A 280 -20.21 13.85 -7.24
N SER A 281 -20.22 14.41 -6.02
CA SER A 281 -20.41 13.67 -4.77
C SER A 281 -21.25 14.45 -3.75
N TYR A 282 -21.08 14.15 -2.45
CA TYR A 282 -21.89 14.60 -1.30
C TYR A 282 -21.99 16.12 -1.11
N GLY A 283 -21.10 16.91 -1.72
CA GLY A 283 -21.23 18.37 -1.76
C GLY A 283 -22.40 18.87 -2.64
N GLN A 284 -23.07 17.97 -3.39
CA GLN A 284 -24.24 18.27 -4.21
C GLN A 284 -25.41 17.34 -3.87
N THR A 285 -26.60 17.93 -3.66
CA THR A 285 -27.77 17.20 -3.15
C THR A 285 -28.37 16.20 -4.15
N LEU A 286 -28.15 16.39 -5.45
CA LEU A 286 -28.67 15.49 -6.49
C LEU A 286 -27.70 14.34 -6.84
N SER A 287 -26.40 14.42 -6.48
CA SER A 287 -25.39 13.43 -6.88
C SER A 287 -25.79 11.99 -6.52
N SER A 288 -26.27 11.78 -5.30
CA SER A 288 -26.71 10.47 -4.79
C SER A 288 -28.02 9.96 -5.39
N VAL A 289 -28.71 10.77 -6.21
CA VAL A 289 -29.88 10.37 -7.01
C VAL A 289 -29.48 10.06 -8.46
N ILE A 290 -28.54 10.83 -9.04
CA ILE A 290 -28.10 10.63 -10.43
C ILE A 290 -27.29 9.32 -10.59
N GLY A 291 -26.64 8.83 -9.53
CA GLY A 291 -26.00 7.51 -9.50
C GLY A 291 -26.96 6.32 -9.33
N CYS A 292 -28.28 6.52 -9.22
CA CYS A 292 -29.24 5.42 -9.06
C CYS A 292 -29.32 4.43 -10.24
N PRO A 293 -29.35 4.81 -11.54
CA PRO A 293 -29.66 3.87 -12.62
C PRO A 293 -28.78 2.61 -12.69
N PRO A 294 -27.44 2.69 -12.57
CA PRO A 294 -26.61 1.48 -12.52
C PRO A 294 -26.86 0.63 -11.27
N LEU A 295 -27.28 1.24 -10.15
CA LEU A 295 -27.68 0.50 -8.94
C LEU A 295 -28.99 -0.28 -9.17
N GLN A 296 -29.94 0.29 -9.93
CA GLN A 296 -31.16 -0.41 -10.31
C GLN A 296 -30.85 -1.61 -11.24
N ASP A 297 -29.97 -1.42 -12.22
CA ASP A 297 -29.53 -2.47 -13.16
C ASP A 297 -28.84 -3.64 -12.41
N MET A 298 -27.88 -3.33 -11.53
CA MET A 298 -27.22 -4.33 -10.68
C MET A 298 -28.23 -5.09 -9.79
N PHE A 299 -29.16 -4.37 -9.14
CA PHE A 299 -30.15 -5.01 -8.26
C PHE A 299 -31.17 -5.85 -9.04
N ASN A 300 -31.62 -5.41 -10.21
CA ASN A 300 -32.52 -6.18 -11.08
C ASN A 300 -31.87 -7.49 -11.51
N HIS A 301 -30.63 -7.43 -11.99
CA HIS A 301 -29.84 -8.59 -12.39
C HIS A 301 -29.69 -9.60 -11.24
N PHE A 302 -29.27 -9.15 -10.05
CA PHE A 302 -29.11 -10.02 -8.88
C PHE A 302 -30.45 -10.57 -8.34
N THR A 303 -31.56 -9.83 -8.46
CA THR A 303 -32.90 -10.31 -8.06
C THR A 303 -33.40 -11.43 -8.97
N LYS A 304 -33.17 -11.35 -10.28
CA LYS A 304 -33.47 -12.43 -11.23
C LYS A 304 -32.61 -13.68 -10.97
N LEU A 305 -31.31 -13.49 -10.72
CA LEU A 305 -30.42 -14.58 -10.33
C LEU A 305 -30.92 -15.27 -9.05
N GLU A 306 -31.37 -14.50 -8.05
CA GLU A 306 -32.02 -15.00 -6.83
C GLU A 306 -33.27 -15.84 -7.13
N ASN A 307 -34.20 -15.32 -7.96
CA ASN A 307 -35.46 -15.99 -8.31
C ASN A 307 -35.28 -17.32 -9.07
N GLY A 308 -34.16 -17.51 -9.75
CA GLY A 308 -33.86 -18.72 -10.53
C GLY A 308 -33.79 -18.52 -12.04
N ASP A 309 -33.97 -17.30 -12.54
CA ASP A 309 -34.00 -16.94 -13.97
C ASP A 309 -32.59 -16.99 -14.64
N SER A 310 -31.66 -17.76 -14.06
CA SER A 310 -30.23 -17.80 -14.41
C SER A 310 -29.89 -18.45 -15.76
N ASP A 311 -30.88 -18.95 -16.49
CA ASP A 311 -30.73 -19.41 -17.88
C ASP A 311 -30.94 -18.28 -18.91
N GLU A 312 -31.57 -17.16 -18.53
CA GLU A 312 -31.80 -15.99 -19.37
C GLU A 312 -30.84 -14.82 -19.05
N GLU A 313 -30.33 -14.73 -17.82
CA GLU A 313 -29.44 -13.64 -17.39
C GLU A 313 -27.95 -13.88 -17.76
N PRO A 314 -27.20 -12.83 -18.14
CA PRO A 314 -25.75 -12.93 -18.40
C PRO A 314 -24.96 -13.35 -17.16
N GLN A 315 -23.89 -14.12 -17.35
CA GLN A 315 -22.93 -14.47 -16.30
C GLN A 315 -21.96 -13.32 -15.96
N GLY A 316 -21.78 -12.38 -16.88
CA GLY A 316 -20.96 -11.18 -16.67
C GLY A 316 -21.53 -9.94 -17.36
N ILE A 317 -21.67 -8.84 -16.61
CA ILE A 317 -22.12 -7.53 -17.10
C ILE A 317 -20.99 -6.51 -16.87
N PHE A 318 -20.54 -5.83 -17.93
CA PHE A 318 -19.39 -4.93 -17.90
C PHE A 318 -19.70 -3.58 -18.56
N TYR A 319 -19.65 -2.51 -17.77
CA TYR A 319 -19.96 -1.14 -18.20
C TYR A 319 -18.71 -0.24 -18.26
N PHE A 320 -18.50 0.46 -19.38
CA PHE A 320 -17.33 1.31 -19.62
C PHE A 320 -17.72 2.80 -19.72
N ALA A 321 -17.33 3.58 -18.70
CA ALA A 321 -17.82 4.93 -18.44
C ALA A 321 -16.72 5.91 -17.96
N HIS A 322 -17.11 6.96 -17.23
CA HIS A 322 -16.25 8.07 -16.80
C HIS A 322 -16.09 8.12 -15.27
N SER A 323 -15.09 8.87 -14.78
CA SER A 323 -14.90 9.12 -13.34
C SER A 323 -16.17 9.70 -12.71
N THR A 324 -16.85 10.63 -13.39
CA THR A 324 -18.13 11.20 -12.95
C THR A 324 -19.21 10.13 -12.72
N THR A 325 -19.37 9.16 -13.62
CA THR A 325 -20.34 8.06 -13.46
C THR A 325 -20.04 7.24 -12.21
N LEU A 326 -18.77 6.88 -11.99
CA LEU A 326 -18.34 6.08 -10.85
C LEU A 326 -18.45 6.87 -9.53
N GLN A 327 -18.05 8.14 -9.50
CA GLN A 327 -18.21 9.04 -8.33
C GLN A 327 -19.67 9.18 -7.90
N LEU A 328 -20.58 9.39 -8.86
CA LEU A 328 -22.02 9.49 -8.59
C LEU A 328 -22.58 8.17 -8.04
N PHE A 329 -22.16 7.03 -8.59
CA PHE A 329 -22.55 5.70 -8.11
C PHE A 329 -22.05 5.42 -6.68
N LEU A 330 -20.78 5.74 -6.39
CA LEU A 330 -20.21 5.68 -5.03
C LEU A 330 -21.01 6.56 -4.05
N ALA A 331 -21.39 7.77 -4.46
CA ALA A 331 -22.21 8.70 -3.67
C ALA A 331 -23.65 8.21 -3.43
N THR A 332 -24.26 7.50 -4.39
CA THR A 332 -25.55 6.80 -4.19
C THR A 332 -25.41 5.67 -3.16
N MET A 333 -24.34 4.88 -3.23
CA MET A 333 -24.06 3.80 -2.28
C MET A 333 -23.58 4.26 -0.89
N GLU A 334 -23.30 5.56 -0.71
CA GLU A 334 -22.72 6.17 0.50
C GLU A 334 -21.28 5.71 0.82
N ILE A 335 -20.53 5.29 -0.21
CA ILE A 335 -19.13 4.87 -0.11
C ILE A 335 -18.23 6.10 0.11
N ALA A 336 -17.23 5.95 0.98
CA ALA A 336 -16.20 6.96 1.24
C ALA A 336 -16.74 8.35 1.66
N LYS A 337 -17.85 8.36 2.41
CA LYS A 337 -18.48 9.56 2.95
C LYS A 337 -17.80 10.00 4.24
N ASP A 338 -17.22 11.20 4.22
CA ASP A 338 -16.62 11.82 5.41
C ASP A 338 -17.66 12.25 6.45
N SER A 339 -17.27 12.23 7.73
CA SER A 339 -18.06 12.76 8.86
C SER A 339 -18.03 14.29 8.91
N VAL A 340 -16.93 14.89 8.45
CA VAL A 340 -16.75 16.35 8.29
C VAL A 340 -16.48 16.61 6.80
N PRO A 341 -17.29 17.40 6.09
CA PRO A 341 -17.05 17.69 4.68
C PRO A 341 -15.65 18.32 4.43
N PRO A 342 -14.89 17.87 3.43
CA PRO A 342 -13.70 18.55 2.93
C PRO A 342 -14.02 19.99 2.52
N LYS A 343 -13.14 20.95 2.84
CA LYS A 343 -13.26 22.39 2.52
C LYS A 343 -11.88 23.02 2.35
N ALA A 344 -11.80 24.22 1.79
CA ALA A 344 -10.57 25.00 1.79
C ALA A 344 -9.98 25.19 3.20
N SER A 345 -10.84 25.42 4.20
CA SER A 345 -10.44 25.85 5.54
C SER A 345 -10.05 24.72 6.51
N ASN A 346 -9.95 23.47 6.06
CA ASN A 346 -9.64 22.33 6.94
C ASN A 346 -8.65 21.31 6.34
N TYR A 347 -7.89 21.67 5.29
CA TYR A 347 -6.88 20.84 4.62
C TYR A 347 -5.97 20.08 5.62
N GLU A 348 -5.34 20.80 6.55
CA GLU A 348 -4.44 20.24 7.57
C GLU A 348 -5.07 19.11 8.41
N SER A 349 -6.39 19.14 8.62
CA SER A 349 -7.13 18.12 9.38
C SER A 349 -7.77 17.01 8.50
N MET A 350 -7.56 17.07 7.18
CA MET A 350 -8.19 16.17 6.19
C MET A 350 -7.17 15.26 5.49
N GLY A 351 -6.06 14.92 6.18
CA GLY A 351 -5.12 13.89 5.75
C GLY A 351 -5.82 12.56 5.46
N ASN A 352 -6.51 12.02 6.47
CA ASN A 352 -7.22 10.73 6.41
C ASN A 352 -8.67 10.85 5.90
N ARG A 353 -8.93 11.82 5.02
CA ARG A 353 -10.24 11.97 4.36
C ARG A 353 -10.60 10.71 3.60
N LYS A 354 -11.86 10.30 3.70
CA LYS A 354 -12.40 9.17 2.93
C LYS A 354 -12.58 9.55 1.46
N TRP A 355 -13.03 10.77 1.17
CA TRP A 355 -13.16 11.25 -0.20
C TRP A 355 -11.81 11.67 -0.80
N ARG A 356 -11.01 10.66 -1.21
CA ARG A 356 -9.70 10.82 -1.84
C ARG A 356 -9.68 10.17 -3.23
N THR A 357 -9.71 10.99 -4.28
CA THR A 357 -10.00 10.56 -5.66
C THR A 357 -8.91 9.71 -6.30
N SER A 358 -7.67 9.81 -5.83
CA SER A 358 -6.55 8.94 -6.23
C SER A 358 -6.81 7.47 -5.90
N HIS A 359 -7.35 7.17 -4.72
CA HIS A 359 -7.71 5.80 -4.31
C HIS A 359 -9.10 5.37 -4.81
N LEU A 360 -10.06 6.29 -4.88
CA LEU A 360 -11.44 5.95 -5.28
C LEU A 360 -11.58 5.79 -6.80
N VAL A 361 -10.99 6.69 -7.57
CA VAL A 361 -11.19 6.80 -9.02
C VAL A 361 -9.92 7.24 -9.79
N PRO A 362 -8.82 6.46 -9.75
CA PRO A 362 -7.67 6.62 -10.66
C PRO A 362 -8.06 6.38 -12.14
N PHE A 363 -7.10 6.37 -13.07
CA PHE A 363 -7.34 5.77 -14.41
C PHE A 363 -7.72 4.27 -14.28
N ALA A 364 -8.49 3.74 -15.24
CA ALA A 364 -8.99 2.34 -15.26
C ALA A 364 -9.77 1.86 -14.00
N ALA A 365 -10.08 2.78 -13.07
CA ALA A 365 -10.81 2.51 -11.83
C ALA A 365 -12.11 1.73 -12.07
N ASN A 366 -12.38 0.75 -11.22
CA ASN A 366 -13.51 -0.16 -11.39
C ASN A 366 -14.15 -0.52 -10.05
N LEU A 367 -15.47 -0.68 -10.06
CA LEU A 367 -16.21 -1.33 -8.99
C LEU A 367 -16.79 -2.63 -9.54
N ALA A 368 -16.48 -3.74 -8.89
CA ALA A 368 -17.04 -5.05 -9.19
C ALA A 368 -17.95 -5.51 -8.05
N ALA A 369 -19.12 -6.04 -8.39
CA ALA A 369 -20.05 -6.69 -7.49
C ALA A 369 -20.23 -8.14 -7.96
N VAL A 370 -20.11 -9.11 -7.05
CA VAL A 370 -20.15 -10.53 -7.38
C VAL A 370 -21.20 -11.23 -6.51
N PHE A 371 -22.15 -11.94 -7.12
CA PHE A 371 -23.35 -12.49 -6.46
C PHE A 371 -23.23 -14.00 -6.20
N TYR A 372 -23.19 -14.38 -4.92
CA TYR A 372 -23.05 -15.76 -4.45
C TYR A 372 -24.41 -16.32 -4.03
N LYS A 373 -24.80 -17.45 -4.61
CA LYS A 373 -25.82 -18.33 -4.02
C LYS A 373 -25.14 -19.17 -2.92
N CYS A 374 -25.69 -19.15 -1.71
CA CYS A 374 -25.23 -19.98 -0.60
C CYS A 374 -26.44 -20.66 0.06
N ASP A 375 -26.24 -21.83 0.68
CA ASP A 375 -27.33 -22.65 1.25
C ASP A 375 -28.13 -21.98 2.37
N SER A 376 -27.60 -20.92 2.99
CA SER A 376 -28.24 -20.16 4.08
C SER A 376 -28.84 -18.82 3.62
N SER A 377 -28.11 -18.08 2.80
CA SER A 377 -28.51 -16.76 2.30
C SER A 377 -27.70 -16.38 1.05
N ASN A 378 -28.35 -15.72 0.10
CA ASN A 378 -27.65 -15.07 -1.02
C ASN A 378 -26.74 -13.95 -0.48
N LYS A 379 -25.56 -13.78 -1.07
CA LYS A 379 -24.57 -12.76 -0.66
C LYS A 379 -24.00 -12.02 -1.86
N VAL A 380 -23.59 -10.77 -1.66
CA VAL A 380 -22.86 -9.98 -2.66
C VAL A 380 -21.52 -9.57 -2.08
N ARG A 381 -20.45 -9.70 -2.85
CA ARG A 381 -19.15 -9.12 -2.50
C ARG A 381 -18.81 -7.94 -3.40
N PHE A 382 -18.43 -6.83 -2.80
CA PHE A 382 -17.94 -5.65 -3.51
C PHE A 382 -16.41 -5.57 -3.50
N TYR A 383 -15.85 -5.18 -4.64
CA TYR A 383 -14.46 -4.78 -4.81
C TYR A 383 -14.41 -3.39 -5.46
N LEU A 384 -13.50 -2.54 -5.01
CA LEU A 384 -13.18 -1.24 -5.63
C LEU A 384 -11.69 -1.26 -5.97
N ASN A 385 -11.36 -1.03 -7.24
CA ASN A 385 -10.00 -1.01 -7.78
C ASN A 385 -9.22 -2.30 -7.40
N GLU A 386 -9.83 -3.47 -7.64
CA GLU A 386 -9.31 -4.80 -7.26
C GLU A 386 -9.09 -5.04 -5.75
N LYS A 387 -9.39 -4.08 -4.87
CA LYS A 387 -9.35 -4.22 -3.40
C LYS A 387 -10.75 -4.58 -2.86
N PRO A 388 -10.92 -5.47 -1.87
CA PRO A 388 -12.21 -5.68 -1.22
C PRO A 388 -12.73 -4.38 -0.59
N LEU A 389 -13.96 -3.99 -0.91
CA LEU A 389 -14.52 -2.71 -0.45
C LEU A 389 -14.89 -2.80 1.04
N ASP A 390 -14.35 -1.91 1.88
CA ASP A 390 -14.92 -1.67 3.21
C ASP A 390 -16.31 -1.02 3.05
N TYR A 391 -17.34 -1.73 3.48
CA TYR A 391 -18.72 -1.29 3.37
C TYR A 391 -19.44 -1.56 4.70
N GLU A 392 -19.91 -0.49 5.34
CA GLU A 392 -20.55 -0.55 6.65
C GLU A 392 -21.64 -1.64 6.69
N GLY A 393 -21.50 -2.60 7.59
CA GLY A 393 -22.39 -3.76 7.75
C GLY A 393 -21.97 -5.04 7.02
N CYS A 394 -20.79 -5.07 6.38
CA CYS A 394 -20.30 -6.20 5.60
C CYS A 394 -18.85 -6.59 6.00
N GLU A 395 -18.56 -7.89 6.23
CA GLU A 395 -17.19 -8.33 6.58
C GLU A 395 -16.34 -8.47 5.31
N ALA A 396 -15.23 -7.75 5.21
CA ALA A 396 -14.30 -7.77 4.08
C ALA A 396 -14.98 -7.63 2.70
N GLY A 397 -15.97 -6.74 2.63
CA GLY A 397 -16.80 -6.45 1.46
C GLY A 397 -17.91 -7.46 1.16
N VAL A 398 -18.08 -8.51 1.98
CA VAL A 398 -19.15 -9.52 1.82
C VAL A 398 -20.38 -9.10 2.62
N CYS A 399 -21.47 -8.85 1.89
CA CYS A 399 -22.76 -8.43 2.41
C CYS A 399 -23.80 -9.53 2.22
N ASP A 400 -24.67 -9.77 3.21
CA ASP A 400 -25.90 -10.54 2.98
C ASP A 400 -26.84 -9.76 2.04
N TRP A 401 -27.44 -10.46 1.08
CA TRP A 401 -28.25 -9.82 0.04
C TRP A 401 -29.53 -9.17 0.60
N GLU A 402 -30.15 -9.77 1.62
CA GLU A 402 -31.26 -9.15 2.35
C GLU A 402 -30.86 -7.85 3.05
N TYR A 403 -29.63 -7.77 3.58
CA TYR A 403 -29.11 -6.54 4.16
C TYR A 403 -28.96 -5.44 3.10
N LEU A 404 -28.51 -5.78 1.90
CA LEU A 404 -28.43 -4.84 0.77
C LEU A 404 -29.82 -4.44 0.23
N LYS A 405 -30.77 -5.37 0.11
CA LYS A 405 -32.18 -5.05 -0.22
C LYS A 405 -32.78 -4.10 0.81
N LYS A 406 -32.44 -4.25 2.09
CA LYS A 406 -32.87 -3.31 3.16
C LYS A 406 -32.15 -1.96 3.13
N LYS A 407 -30.82 -1.92 2.95
CA LYS A 407 -29.99 -0.70 3.04
C LYS A 407 -29.98 0.15 1.75
N LEU A 408 -30.06 -0.49 0.59
CA LEU A 408 -29.95 0.16 -0.72
C LEU A 408 -31.18 -0.05 -1.61
N GLY A 409 -32.01 -1.07 -1.37
CA GLY A 409 -33.21 -1.34 -2.19
C GLY A 409 -34.20 -0.16 -2.26
N PHE A 410 -34.28 0.68 -1.22
CA PHE A 410 -35.08 1.90 -1.30
C PHE A 410 -34.50 2.96 -2.25
N LYS A 411 -33.18 3.01 -2.43
CA LYS A 411 -32.53 3.88 -3.43
C LYS A 411 -32.58 3.29 -4.84
N ALA A 412 -32.54 1.96 -4.93
CA ALA A 412 -32.65 1.23 -6.20
C ALA A 412 -34.09 1.22 -6.76
N PHE A 413 -35.13 1.13 -5.92
CA PHE A 413 -36.49 0.86 -6.41
C PHE A 413 -37.59 1.79 -5.92
N ASN A 414 -37.39 2.57 -4.85
CA ASN A 414 -38.51 3.35 -4.33
C ASN A 414 -38.74 4.62 -5.17
N LEU A 415 -39.76 4.57 -6.03
CA LEU A 415 -40.30 5.75 -6.73
C LEU A 415 -40.57 6.91 -5.77
N VAL A 416 -40.98 6.64 -4.51
CA VAL A 416 -41.21 7.68 -3.49
C VAL A 416 -39.90 8.28 -2.95
N TYR A 417 -38.76 7.59 -3.02
CA TYR A 417 -37.45 8.21 -2.72
C TYR A 417 -37.03 9.17 -3.84
N LEU A 418 -37.31 8.82 -5.10
CA LEU A 418 -37.14 9.72 -6.24
C LEU A 418 -38.11 10.92 -6.13
N GLU A 419 -39.41 10.67 -5.95
CA GLU A 419 -40.45 11.69 -5.86
C GLU A 419 -40.33 12.60 -4.64
N ILE A 420 -39.97 12.13 -3.44
CA ILE A 420 -39.78 13.02 -2.29
C ILE A 420 -38.60 14.00 -2.52
N ASN A 421 -37.54 13.56 -3.20
CA ASN A 421 -36.45 14.46 -3.60
C ASN A 421 -36.86 15.42 -4.73
N PHE A 422 -37.68 14.96 -5.70
CA PHE A 422 -38.29 15.84 -6.71
C PHE A 422 -39.21 16.91 -6.09
N LEU A 423 -40.05 16.51 -5.12
CA LEU A 423 -41.04 17.39 -4.47
C LEU A 423 -40.38 18.39 -3.50
N ARG A 424 -39.33 18.00 -2.78
CA ARG A 424 -38.58 18.91 -1.87
C ARG A 424 -37.88 20.05 -2.61
N THR A 425 -37.46 19.85 -3.86
CA THR A 425 -36.62 20.81 -4.59
C THR A 425 -37.40 21.76 -5.52
N ARG A 426 -38.68 21.50 -5.82
CA ARG A 426 -39.55 22.33 -6.70
C ARG A 426 -39.02 22.64 -8.12
N ALA A 427 -37.95 21.99 -8.58
CA ALA A 427 -37.15 22.45 -9.73
C ALA A 427 -36.76 21.36 -10.75
N LEU A 428 -37.48 20.24 -10.82
CA LEU A 428 -37.11 19.04 -11.60
C LEU A 428 -38.08 18.54 -12.71
N PRO A 429 -38.78 19.41 -13.48
CA PRO A 429 -39.67 18.96 -14.57
C PRO A 429 -38.95 18.46 -15.85
N HIS A 430 -37.63 18.25 -15.82
CA HIS A 430 -36.77 18.13 -17.02
C HIS A 430 -35.70 17.03 -16.95
N CYS A 431 -35.91 15.96 -16.17
CA CYS A 431 -35.05 14.77 -16.22
C CYS A 431 -35.89 13.56 -16.70
N PRO A 432 -35.49 12.85 -17.78
CA PRO A 432 -36.33 11.84 -18.42
C PRO A 432 -36.35 10.53 -17.62
N LEU A 433 -37.42 10.32 -16.85
CA LEU A 433 -37.61 9.15 -15.97
C LEU A 433 -38.90 8.37 -16.27
N SER A 434 -39.43 8.48 -17.49
CA SER A 434 -40.68 7.84 -17.93
C SER A 434 -40.60 6.31 -18.14
N LEU A 435 -39.49 5.67 -17.73
CA LEU A 435 -39.18 4.26 -17.99
C LEU A 435 -39.32 3.34 -16.76
N VAL A 436 -39.61 3.88 -15.56
CA VAL A 436 -39.81 3.07 -14.34
C VAL A 436 -41.25 2.55 -14.23
N LYS A 437 -41.83 2.10 -15.37
CA LYS A 437 -43.23 1.62 -15.45
C LYS A 437 -43.35 0.11 -15.67
N ASP A 438 -42.34 -0.51 -16.26
CA ASP A 438 -42.40 -1.92 -16.64
C ASP A 438 -41.85 -2.79 -15.50
N GLY A 439 -42.73 -3.19 -14.56
CA GLY A 439 -42.36 -4.14 -13.50
C GLY A 439 -43.25 -4.20 -12.24
N ILE A 440 -44.14 -3.24 -12.00
CA ILE A 440 -45.01 -3.22 -10.80
C ILE A 440 -46.48 -3.31 -11.21
N SER A 441 -47.27 -4.18 -10.58
CA SER A 441 -48.69 -4.30 -10.90
C SER A 441 -49.46 -3.05 -10.48
N GLN A 442 -50.53 -2.74 -11.21
CA GLN A 442 -51.37 -1.57 -10.91
C GLN A 442 -52.13 -1.70 -9.57
N GLN A 443 -52.16 -2.89 -8.96
CA GLN A 443 -52.72 -3.11 -7.62
C GLN A 443 -51.72 -2.78 -6.49
N ASP A 444 -50.44 -3.16 -6.64
CA ASP A 444 -49.40 -2.91 -5.61
C ASP A 444 -49.14 -1.42 -5.41
N TYR A 445 -49.20 -0.65 -6.50
CA TYR A 445 -49.08 0.81 -6.49
C TYR A 445 -50.14 1.50 -5.60
N SER A 446 -51.35 0.94 -5.56
CA SER A 446 -52.46 1.43 -4.72
C SER A 446 -52.23 1.15 -3.23
N LEU A 447 -51.64 -0.01 -2.92
CA LEU A 447 -51.33 -0.42 -1.54
C LEU A 447 -50.20 0.44 -0.94
N LEU A 448 -49.15 0.72 -1.71
CA LEU A 448 -48.08 1.63 -1.31
C LEU A 448 -48.59 3.06 -1.07
N LEU A 449 -49.47 3.57 -1.94
CA LEU A 449 -50.09 4.89 -1.79
C LEU A 449 -51.04 5.02 -0.59
N SER A 450 -51.65 3.92 -0.14
CA SER A 450 -52.51 3.92 1.04
C SER A 450 -51.71 3.80 2.35
N ILE A 451 -50.63 3.00 2.39
CA ILE A 451 -49.69 2.97 3.53
C ILE A 451 -49.01 4.35 3.72
N ALA A 452 -48.60 5.00 2.64
CA ALA A 452 -47.96 6.33 2.67
C ALA A 452 -48.86 7.46 3.22
N ARG A 453 -50.18 7.24 3.37
CA ARG A 453 -51.15 8.24 3.87
C ARG A 453 -51.44 8.15 5.37
N VAL A 454 -50.90 7.17 6.09
CA VAL A 454 -51.27 6.90 7.50
C VAL A 454 -50.29 7.47 8.54
N VAL A 455 -49.05 7.82 8.15
CA VAL A 455 -47.96 8.17 9.10
C VAL A 455 -47.52 9.64 9.06
N VAL A 456 -48.48 10.58 8.99
CA VAL A 456 -48.25 11.99 9.44
C VAL A 456 -49.53 12.54 10.09
N CYS A 457 -49.65 12.38 11.42
CA CYS A 457 -50.69 13.04 12.21
C CYS A 457 -50.26 13.28 13.66
N PHE A 458 -49.74 14.49 13.95
CA PHE A 458 -50.02 15.20 15.21
C PHE A 458 -49.86 16.72 15.02
N PRO A 459 -50.81 17.60 15.44
CA PRO A 459 -50.75 19.04 15.18
C PRO A 459 -49.99 19.86 16.24
N PRO A 460 -49.71 21.16 15.99
CA PRO A 460 -48.88 21.98 16.86
C PRO A 460 -49.66 22.81 17.89
N GLN A 461 -49.13 22.94 19.12
CA GLN A 461 -49.41 24.08 20.00
C GLN A 461 -48.34 24.26 21.09
N ILE A 462 -47.44 25.23 20.88
CA ILE A 462 -46.91 26.23 21.83
C ILE A 462 -45.81 27.02 21.09
N GLN A 463 -45.81 28.34 21.25
CA GLN A 463 -44.89 29.26 20.58
C GLN A 463 -44.42 30.33 21.57
N GLN A 464 -43.31 31.02 21.24
CA GLN A 464 -42.65 32.09 22.03
C GLN A 464 -41.90 31.53 23.26
N ILE A 465 -40.72 32.05 23.64
CA ILE A 465 -40.37 33.48 23.83
C ILE A 465 -38.93 33.82 23.34
N ASN A 466 -38.68 35.12 23.09
CA ASN A 466 -37.37 35.79 22.96
C ASN A 466 -36.51 35.57 21.69
N ILE A 467 -37.10 35.75 20.51
CA ILE A 467 -36.41 36.56 19.49
C ILE A 467 -36.52 38.04 19.90
N LYS A 468 -35.60 38.50 20.76
CA LYS A 468 -35.47 39.93 21.12
C LYS A 468 -34.03 40.44 21.30
N LEU A 469 -33.04 39.56 21.42
CA LEU A 469 -31.64 39.98 21.61
C LEU A 469 -30.91 40.29 20.29
N ILE A 470 -31.20 39.54 19.21
CA ILE A 470 -30.50 39.66 17.91
C ILE A 470 -30.85 40.98 17.18
N ASN A 471 -32.05 41.52 17.38
CA ASN A 471 -32.48 42.80 16.80
C ASN A 471 -31.94 44.05 17.56
N TYR A 472 -31.13 43.87 18.60
CA TYR A 472 -30.48 44.98 19.30
C TYR A 472 -29.10 45.32 18.69
N ILE A 473 -28.34 44.30 18.30
CA ILE A 473 -26.94 44.46 17.83
C ILE A 473 -26.87 44.96 16.37
N LYS A 474 -27.87 44.66 15.53
CA LYS A 474 -27.90 45.10 14.12
C LYS A 474 -28.17 46.60 13.90
N THR A 475 -28.38 47.38 14.96
CA THR A 475 -28.87 48.77 14.87
C THR A 475 -27.81 49.81 15.28
N HIS A 476 -26.60 49.40 15.68
CA HIS A 476 -25.58 50.27 16.26
C HIS A 476 -24.14 49.97 15.80
N GLN A 477 -23.86 50.06 14.49
CA GLN A 477 -22.49 50.45 14.04
C GLN A 477 -22.36 51.04 12.62
N THR A 478 -23.37 51.76 12.12
CA THR A 478 -23.25 52.59 10.91
C THR A 478 -23.66 54.03 11.18
N ASN A 479 -22.91 54.77 12.01
CA ASN A 479 -23.10 56.21 12.19
C ASN A 479 -21.91 56.96 12.83
N VAL A 480 -20.71 56.86 12.24
CA VAL A 480 -19.72 57.95 12.28
C VAL A 480 -19.06 58.06 10.91
N ASN A 481 -19.36 59.12 10.17
CA ASN A 481 -18.47 59.63 9.13
C ASN A 481 -18.79 61.10 8.83
N ASN A 482 -17.81 61.82 8.30
CA ASN A 482 -17.87 63.22 7.83
C ASN A 482 -18.13 64.31 8.90
N ASN A 483 -17.05 64.81 9.49
CA ASN A 483 -16.75 66.25 9.39
C ASN A 483 -15.22 66.47 9.31
N ALA A 484 -14.77 67.57 8.71
CA ALA A 484 -13.42 67.69 8.16
C ALA A 484 -12.44 68.58 8.97
N ASN A 485 -11.15 68.50 8.59
CA ASN A 485 -10.06 69.43 8.89
C ASN A 485 -9.54 69.60 10.33
N VAL A 486 -8.47 68.86 10.69
CA VAL A 486 -7.30 69.38 11.44
C VAL A 486 -6.02 68.80 10.79
N ARG A 487 -4.86 69.45 11.02
CA ARG A 487 -3.58 69.25 10.32
C ARG A 487 -2.60 68.29 11.03
N ASP A 488 -1.91 67.50 10.21
CA ASP A 488 -0.44 67.30 10.16
C ASP A 488 0.34 66.66 11.37
N THR A 489 1.54 66.17 11.06
CA THR A 489 2.63 65.66 11.93
C THR A 489 2.30 64.51 12.92
N GLY A 490 2.66 63.28 12.54
CA GLY A 490 2.74 62.15 13.50
C GLY A 490 3.04 60.77 12.90
N MET A 491 2.62 60.52 11.65
CA MET A 491 2.50 59.16 11.09
C MET A 491 3.79 58.45 10.60
N LYS A 492 5.00 58.94 10.92
CA LYS A 492 6.26 58.36 10.43
C LYS A 492 7.05 57.52 11.43
N MET A 493 6.76 57.55 12.73
CA MET A 493 7.58 56.86 13.73
C MET A 493 7.07 55.45 14.10
N ASN A 494 5.75 55.22 14.08
CA ASN A 494 5.16 53.93 14.46
C ASN A 494 5.35 52.83 13.40
N ALA A 495 5.53 53.19 12.12
CA ALA A 495 5.72 52.22 11.04
C ALA A 495 7.01 51.39 11.23
N CYS A 496 8.11 52.02 11.64
CA CYS A 496 9.38 51.32 11.88
C CYS A 496 9.33 50.41 13.11
N VAL A 497 8.62 50.80 14.17
CA VAL A 497 8.45 49.96 15.38
C VAL A 497 7.63 48.71 15.04
N LEU A 498 6.53 48.86 14.28
CA LEU A 498 5.76 47.73 13.78
C LEU A 498 6.59 46.81 12.87
N PHE A 499 7.39 47.37 11.96
CA PHE A 499 8.29 46.58 11.10
C PHE A 499 9.35 45.80 11.91
N LEU A 500 9.94 46.38 12.95
CA LEU A 500 10.86 45.64 13.83
C LEU A 500 10.14 44.54 14.60
N SER A 501 8.93 44.78 15.13
CA SER A 501 8.16 43.73 15.82
C SER A 501 7.75 42.58 14.90
N LEU A 502 7.48 42.87 13.62
CA LEU A 502 7.23 41.85 12.59
C LEU A 502 8.51 41.08 12.23
N LEU A 503 9.65 41.77 12.08
CA LEU A 503 10.93 41.10 11.79
C LEU A 503 11.39 40.20 12.94
N ILE A 504 11.19 40.60 14.20
CA ILE A 504 11.51 39.77 15.37
C ILE A 504 10.59 38.54 15.46
N SER A 505 9.32 38.65 15.06
CA SER A 505 8.40 37.48 15.02
C SER A 505 8.67 36.55 13.83
N HIS A 506 9.26 37.02 12.74
CA HIS A 506 9.72 36.17 11.62
C HIS A 506 11.04 35.42 11.90
N VAL A 507 11.67 35.62 13.07
CA VAL A 507 12.81 34.82 13.55
C VAL A 507 12.36 33.70 14.52
N TYR A 508 11.07 33.64 14.86
CA TYR A 508 10.49 32.64 15.76
C TYR A 508 9.33 31.84 15.15
N ALA A 509 9.22 31.84 13.82
CA ALA A 509 8.57 30.74 13.13
C ALA A 509 9.50 29.51 13.22
N ARG A 510 9.23 28.60 14.16
CA ARG A 510 9.69 27.21 14.02
C ARG A 510 9.11 26.65 12.72
N ASP A 511 9.85 25.77 12.04
CA ASP A 511 9.26 24.93 11.01
C ASP A 511 8.02 24.22 11.53
N VAL A 512 7.08 23.89 10.64
CA VAL A 512 5.78 23.33 11.03
C VAL A 512 6.02 21.96 11.70
N ASP A 513 5.90 21.96 13.03
CA ASP A 513 6.24 20.88 13.96
C ASP A 513 5.47 19.56 13.65
N PHE A 514 5.95 18.77 12.68
CA PHE A 514 5.42 17.45 12.34
C PHE A 514 5.59 16.48 13.51
N CYS A 515 4.50 15.81 13.91
CA CYS A 515 4.47 14.87 15.03
C CYS A 515 4.40 13.41 14.56
N PHE A 516 5.33 12.58 15.00
CA PHE A 516 5.24 11.12 14.82
C PHE A 516 4.07 10.51 15.61
N ALA A 517 3.60 11.19 16.67
CA ALA A 517 2.38 10.84 17.39
C ALA A 517 1.07 11.14 16.63
N ASP A 518 1.15 11.73 15.43
CA ASP A 518 0.06 11.98 14.48
C ASP A 518 0.36 11.39 13.08
N GLU A 519 1.27 10.40 12.99
CA GLU A 519 1.44 9.59 11.78
C GLU A 519 0.42 8.44 11.77
N ASP A 520 -0.38 8.37 10.71
CA ASP A 520 -1.49 7.42 10.57
C ASP A 520 -1.08 6.13 9.84
N ASP A 521 0.02 6.15 9.07
CA ASP A 521 0.64 4.98 8.43
C ASP A 521 2.12 4.83 8.87
N PRO A 522 2.36 4.50 10.17
CA PRO A 522 3.71 4.40 10.72
C PRO A 522 4.45 3.19 10.16
N TYR A 523 5.78 3.24 10.10
CA TYR A 523 6.57 2.12 9.58
C TYR A 523 6.49 0.90 10.52
N LEU A 524 6.11 -0.26 9.98
CA LEU A 524 5.85 -1.48 10.78
C LEU A 524 6.89 -2.61 10.59
N TYR A 525 7.76 -2.51 9.58
CA TYR A 525 8.85 -3.46 9.37
C TYR A 525 10.08 -3.06 10.20
N MET A 526 10.68 -4.04 10.87
CA MET A 526 11.66 -3.87 11.95
C MET A 526 12.72 -4.99 11.95
N ALA A 527 13.08 -5.47 10.76
CA ALA A 527 13.91 -6.64 10.51
C ALA A 527 13.44 -7.85 11.35
N THR A 528 14.37 -8.47 12.11
CA THR A 528 14.11 -9.70 12.88
C THR A 528 13.21 -9.52 14.11
N LYS A 529 12.84 -8.28 14.43
CA LYS A 529 11.94 -7.94 15.55
C LYS A 529 10.53 -7.52 15.08
N THR A 530 10.24 -7.62 13.78
CA THR A 530 8.91 -7.35 13.22
C THR A 530 7.86 -8.25 13.89
N ALA A 531 6.81 -7.64 14.47
CA ALA A 531 5.78 -8.40 15.18
C ALA A 531 5.02 -9.34 14.22
N TYR A 532 4.83 -10.60 14.60
CA TYR A 532 4.23 -11.60 13.70
C TYR A 532 2.81 -11.21 13.24
N HIS A 533 2.09 -10.44 14.09
CA HIS A 533 0.81 -9.80 13.79
C HIS A 533 0.78 -9.00 12.47
N PHE A 534 1.87 -8.31 12.10
CA PHE A 534 1.89 -7.46 10.90
C PHE A 534 2.27 -8.23 9.62
N VAL A 535 2.89 -9.41 9.74
CA VAL A 535 3.47 -10.14 8.59
C VAL A 535 2.73 -11.42 8.20
N HIS A 536 1.88 -11.98 9.07
CA HIS A 536 1.20 -13.26 8.79
C HIS A 536 0.15 -13.18 7.66
N GLY A 537 -0.15 -14.31 7.02
CA GLY A 537 -1.05 -14.42 5.85
C GLY A 537 -2.55 -14.06 6.04
N GLY A 538 -2.96 -13.57 7.22
CA GLY A 538 -4.35 -13.21 7.53
C GLY A 538 -5.29 -14.41 7.79
N LYS A 539 -6.61 -14.20 7.72
CA LYS A 539 -7.65 -15.25 7.87
C LYS A 539 -7.87 -16.09 6.58
N THR A 540 -6.81 -16.52 5.90
CA THR A 540 -6.93 -17.29 4.64
C THR A 540 -7.19 -18.78 4.88
N ARG A 541 -8.47 -19.17 5.01
CA ARG A 541 -8.87 -20.58 4.83
C ARG A 541 -8.58 -21.02 3.40
N PHE A 542 -7.65 -21.96 3.24
CA PHE A 542 -7.11 -22.36 1.95
C PHE A 542 -7.51 -23.80 1.60
N GLN A 543 -8.72 -23.98 1.07
CA GLN A 543 -9.22 -25.29 0.61
C GLN A 543 -9.07 -25.40 -0.91
N LEU A 544 -8.62 -26.57 -1.39
CA LEU A 544 -8.46 -26.89 -2.82
C LEU A 544 -9.40 -28.04 -3.19
N PRO A 545 -10.31 -27.87 -4.18
CA PRO A 545 -11.15 -28.95 -4.66
C PRO A 545 -10.33 -30.17 -5.12
N ASN A 546 -10.82 -31.36 -4.78
CA ASN A 546 -10.23 -32.65 -5.16
C ASN A 546 -8.78 -32.89 -4.67
N CYS A 547 -8.34 -32.17 -3.63
CA CYS A 547 -7.04 -32.35 -2.99
C CYS A 547 -7.22 -32.53 -1.48
N HIS A 548 -6.49 -33.46 -0.86
CA HIS A 548 -6.37 -33.61 0.59
C HIS A 548 -4.92 -33.32 1.02
N ALA A 549 -4.71 -33.11 2.32
CA ALA A 549 -3.38 -32.82 2.88
C ALA A 549 -2.96 -34.01 3.72
N GLU A 550 -1.87 -34.66 3.31
CA GLU A 550 -1.37 -35.93 3.89
C GLU A 550 -0.32 -35.72 4.98
N GLN A 551 0.52 -34.69 4.84
CA GLN A 551 1.56 -34.34 5.80
C GLN A 551 1.82 -32.83 5.80
N ILE A 552 2.19 -32.28 6.96
CA ILE A 552 2.74 -30.93 7.10
C ILE A 552 4.14 -31.01 7.71
N TRP A 553 5.09 -30.27 7.15
CA TRP A 553 6.41 -30.03 7.74
C TRP A 553 6.57 -28.54 7.97
N MET A 554 6.98 -28.14 9.17
CA MET A 554 7.06 -26.75 9.62
C MET A 554 8.30 -26.51 10.46
N PHE A 555 9.09 -25.50 10.08
CA PHE A 555 10.04 -24.84 10.97
C PHE A 555 9.45 -23.50 11.42
N ALA A 556 9.53 -23.19 12.71
CA ALA A 556 9.18 -21.89 13.28
C ALA A 556 10.31 -21.36 14.18
N THR A 557 10.45 -20.03 14.20
CA THR A 557 11.30 -19.36 15.20
C THR A 557 10.56 -19.28 16.54
N HIS A 558 11.26 -18.87 17.60
CA HIS A 558 10.59 -18.38 18.81
C HIS A 558 9.60 -17.24 18.48
N GLY A 559 8.56 -17.08 19.30
CA GLY A 559 7.62 -15.96 19.19
C GLY A 559 8.21 -14.66 19.74
N THR A 560 7.36 -13.63 19.86
CA THR A 560 7.73 -12.32 20.40
C THR A 560 8.20 -12.43 21.86
N ARG A 561 9.45 -12.05 22.14
CA ARG A 561 10.11 -12.18 23.46
C ARG A 561 10.70 -10.87 23.97
N CYS A 562 11.07 -10.85 25.25
CA CYS A 562 11.86 -9.78 25.86
C CYS A 562 13.29 -9.78 25.26
N PRO A 563 14.07 -8.69 25.40
CA PRO A 563 15.40 -8.61 24.83
C PRO A 563 16.40 -9.45 25.63
N SER A 564 17.63 -9.62 25.13
CA SER A 564 18.74 -10.16 25.90
C SER A 564 19.16 -9.24 27.05
N GLU A 565 19.90 -9.77 28.03
CA GLU A 565 20.42 -8.98 29.16
C GLU A 565 21.29 -7.78 28.69
N ALA A 566 22.00 -7.93 27.57
CA ALA A 566 22.78 -6.87 26.93
C ALA A 566 21.91 -5.78 26.30
N GLU A 567 20.93 -6.15 25.46
CA GLU A 567 19.95 -5.21 24.89
C GLU A 567 19.22 -4.43 26.00
N ILE A 568 18.75 -5.11 27.05
CA ILE A 568 18.12 -4.48 28.23
C ILE A 568 19.07 -3.47 28.90
N THR A 569 20.35 -3.81 29.05
CA THR A 569 21.35 -2.95 29.72
C THR A 569 21.64 -1.67 28.93
N GLU A 570 21.67 -1.73 27.60
CA GLU A 570 21.80 -0.53 26.75
C GLU A 570 20.50 0.29 26.74
N MET A 571 19.34 -0.37 26.66
CA MET A 571 18.02 0.27 26.69
C MET A 571 17.77 1.11 27.95
N HIS A 572 18.22 0.66 29.13
CA HIS A 572 18.06 1.45 30.37
C HIS A 572 18.84 2.76 30.34
N LYS A 573 19.93 2.89 29.56
CA LYS A 573 20.66 4.16 29.41
C LYS A 573 19.84 5.25 28.72
N LEU A 574 18.77 4.87 28.00
CA LEU A 574 17.87 5.82 27.35
C LEU A 574 17.14 6.72 28.35
N THR A 575 17.04 6.38 29.64
CA THR A 575 16.47 7.29 30.66
C THR A 575 17.38 8.50 30.93
N GLU A 576 18.71 8.34 30.79
CA GLU A 576 19.63 9.47 30.85
C GLU A 576 19.53 10.31 29.57
N LEU A 577 19.51 9.65 28.39
CA LEU A 577 19.34 10.32 27.10
C LEU A 577 18.02 11.13 27.04
N GLN A 578 16.90 10.54 27.47
CA GLN A 578 15.60 11.20 27.65
C GLN A 578 15.73 12.49 28.46
N SER A 579 16.44 12.44 29.59
CA SER A 579 16.68 13.61 30.44
C SER A 579 17.52 14.69 29.74
N GLN A 580 18.52 14.30 28.95
CA GLN A 580 19.32 15.21 28.14
C GLN A 580 18.49 15.84 27.00
N ILE A 581 17.65 15.06 26.31
CA ILE A 581 16.74 15.53 25.24
C ILE A 581 15.74 16.55 25.79
N ILE A 582 15.09 16.26 26.91
CA ILE A 582 14.13 17.17 27.56
C ILE A 582 14.83 18.48 27.93
N ASN A 583 16.03 18.42 28.52
CA ASN A 583 16.83 19.61 28.82
C ASN A 583 17.26 20.39 27.54
N ASN A 584 17.57 19.71 26.43
CA ASN A 584 17.86 20.37 25.15
C ASN A 584 16.65 21.16 24.61
N HIS A 585 15.44 20.64 24.79
CA HIS A 585 14.20 21.30 24.36
C HIS A 585 13.76 22.42 25.32
N GLU A 586 13.64 22.13 26.62
CA GLU A 586 12.99 23.04 27.58
C GLU A 586 13.93 24.08 28.20
N VAL A 587 15.21 23.75 28.39
CA VAL A 587 16.18 24.63 29.08
C VAL A 587 17.12 25.32 28.10
N ARG A 588 17.57 24.59 27.06
CA ARG A 588 18.46 25.15 26.03
C ARG A 588 17.72 25.74 24.82
N ASN A 589 16.47 25.33 24.56
CA ASN A 589 15.70 25.66 23.35
C ASN A 589 16.47 25.37 22.04
N ASN A 590 17.24 24.28 22.03
CA ASN A 590 17.98 23.77 20.86
C ASN A 590 17.25 22.63 20.16
N GLY A 591 16.14 22.12 20.73
CA GLY A 591 15.45 20.92 20.26
C GLY A 591 14.36 21.20 19.23
N HIS A 592 14.21 20.27 18.29
CA HIS A 592 13.34 20.38 17.11
C HIS A 592 12.32 19.22 17.01
N MET A 593 11.95 18.58 18.13
CA MET A 593 10.79 17.68 18.20
C MET A 593 9.50 18.48 18.37
N CYS A 594 8.42 18.00 17.77
CA CYS A 594 7.09 18.56 18.00
C CYS A 594 6.69 18.46 19.48
N ASN A 595 5.83 19.38 19.94
CA ASN A 595 5.40 19.43 21.35
C ASN A 595 4.72 18.14 21.84
N ARG A 596 3.96 17.42 20.98
CA ARG A 596 3.27 16.18 21.35
C ARG A 596 4.22 14.99 21.48
N ASP A 597 5.23 14.89 20.62
CA ASP A 597 6.28 13.88 20.70
C ASP A 597 7.16 14.11 21.92
N LEU A 598 7.46 15.38 22.23
CA LEU A 598 8.18 15.75 23.46
C LEU A 598 7.35 15.43 24.72
N GLU A 599 6.05 15.70 24.73
CA GLU A 599 5.15 15.30 25.82
C GLU A 599 5.03 13.78 25.97
N ASN A 600 5.02 13.04 24.86
CA ASN A 600 5.07 11.57 24.90
C ASN A 600 6.42 11.08 25.45
N LEU A 601 7.54 11.66 25.02
CA LEU A 601 8.87 11.33 25.52
C LEU A 601 9.04 11.65 27.02
N LYS A 602 8.45 12.73 27.53
CA LYS A 602 8.41 13.01 28.99
C LYS A 602 7.62 11.98 29.79
N ARG A 603 6.58 11.38 29.18
CA ARG A 603 5.70 10.38 29.81
C ARG A 603 6.23 8.96 29.66
N TRP A 604 7.08 8.73 28.66
CA TRP A 604 7.75 7.46 28.42
C TRP A 604 8.60 7.03 29.63
N LYS A 605 8.58 5.73 29.90
CA LYS A 605 9.41 5.06 30.92
C LYS A 605 9.69 3.63 30.42
N PRO A 606 10.82 3.02 30.79
CA PRO A 606 11.07 1.61 30.55
C PRO A 606 9.91 0.74 31.05
N ASP A 607 9.41 -0.15 30.19
CA ASP A 607 8.33 -1.10 30.49
C ASP A 607 8.82 -2.20 31.47
N GLU A 608 7.89 -2.86 32.17
CA GLU A 608 8.17 -4.01 33.04
C GLU A 608 8.72 -5.24 32.28
N TYR A 609 8.60 -5.28 30.95
CA TYR A 609 9.27 -6.28 30.09
C TYR A 609 10.79 -6.05 29.96
N LEU A 610 11.32 -4.90 30.38
CA LEU A 610 12.76 -4.57 30.41
C LEU A 610 13.46 -4.97 31.73
N ALA A 611 12.86 -5.85 32.53
CA ALA A 611 13.51 -6.39 33.71
C ALA A 611 14.48 -7.51 33.33
N ILE A 612 15.75 -7.45 33.80
CA ILE A 612 16.82 -8.38 33.41
C ILE A 612 16.42 -9.85 33.67
N GLN A 613 15.71 -10.15 34.75
CA GLN A 613 15.21 -11.50 35.05
C GLN A 613 14.11 -12.02 34.09
N ARG A 614 13.65 -11.19 33.14
CA ARG A 614 12.76 -11.57 32.03
C ARG A 614 13.50 -11.69 30.70
N ALA A 615 14.83 -11.51 30.68
CA ALA A 615 15.61 -11.53 29.45
C ALA A 615 15.33 -12.81 28.64
N GLU A 616 15.13 -12.62 27.33
CA GLU A 616 14.77 -13.68 26.38
C GLU A 616 13.42 -14.40 26.61
N VAL A 617 12.66 -14.10 27.67
CA VAL A 617 11.37 -14.75 27.97
C VAL A 617 10.26 -14.26 27.03
N LEU A 618 9.40 -15.18 26.59
CA LEU A 618 8.26 -14.90 25.70
C LEU A 618 7.26 -13.90 26.34
N THR A 619 6.82 -12.88 25.60
CA THR A 619 5.84 -11.90 26.09
C THR A 619 4.40 -12.37 25.86
N PRO A 620 3.37 -11.77 26.49
CA PRO A 620 1.97 -12.13 26.25
C PRO A 620 1.55 -12.05 24.77
N GLN A 621 2.15 -11.13 23.99
CA GLN A 621 1.94 -11.09 22.54
C GLN A 621 2.53 -12.33 21.87
N GLY A 622 3.77 -12.73 22.21
CA GLY A 622 4.41 -13.93 21.68
C GLY A 622 3.69 -15.25 22.06
N VAL A 623 3.06 -15.27 23.23
CA VAL A 623 2.17 -16.35 23.66
C VAL A 623 0.97 -16.48 22.72
N GLU A 624 0.29 -15.37 22.44
CA GLU A 624 -0.91 -15.39 21.59
C GLU A 624 -0.56 -15.52 20.10
N ASP A 625 0.59 -15.00 19.65
CA ASP A 625 1.13 -15.23 18.29
C ASP A 625 1.23 -16.74 18.01
N MET A 626 1.80 -17.50 18.95
CA MET A 626 1.97 -18.96 18.83
C MET A 626 0.66 -19.74 18.93
N LYS A 627 -0.24 -19.34 19.85
CA LYS A 627 -1.58 -19.94 19.95
C LYS A 627 -2.41 -19.71 18.69
N LEU A 628 -2.36 -18.49 18.13
CA LEU A 628 -3.13 -18.15 16.94
C LEU A 628 -2.53 -18.78 15.68
N LEU A 629 -1.19 -18.91 15.57
CA LEU A 629 -0.55 -19.67 14.49
C LEU A 629 -1.04 -21.12 14.48
N ALA A 630 -1.00 -21.81 15.64
CA ALA A 630 -1.53 -23.16 15.80
C ALA A 630 -3.01 -23.26 15.38
N ARG A 631 -3.87 -22.39 15.91
CA ARG A 631 -5.31 -22.35 15.59
C ARG A 631 -5.59 -22.05 14.11
N ARG A 632 -4.77 -21.21 13.45
CA ARG A 632 -4.90 -20.94 12.00
C ARG A 632 -4.50 -22.15 11.17
N LEU A 633 -3.39 -22.82 11.49
CA LEU A 633 -3.00 -24.08 10.84
C LEU A 633 -4.08 -25.15 11.02
N GLN A 634 -4.61 -25.33 12.23
CA GLN A 634 -5.71 -26.27 12.51
C GLN A 634 -6.99 -25.93 11.71
N SER A 635 -7.36 -24.65 11.62
CA SER A 635 -8.51 -24.19 10.83
C SER A 635 -8.33 -24.31 9.31
N ASN A 636 -7.08 -24.41 8.84
CA ASN A 636 -6.71 -24.57 7.43
C ASN A 636 -6.51 -26.03 7.02
N PHE A 637 -6.08 -26.90 7.95
CA PHE A 637 -5.84 -28.33 7.72
C PHE A 637 -6.61 -29.24 8.71
N PRO A 638 -7.93 -29.07 8.90
CA PRO A 638 -8.69 -29.78 9.94
C PRO A 638 -8.73 -31.31 9.75
N GLN A 639 -8.55 -31.78 8.51
CA GLN A 639 -8.41 -33.21 8.17
C GLN A 639 -7.05 -33.82 8.56
N LEU A 640 -6.06 -33.00 8.87
CA LEU A 640 -4.68 -33.41 9.19
C LEU A 640 -4.31 -33.09 10.64
N LEU A 641 -4.79 -31.95 11.15
CA LEU A 641 -4.54 -31.41 12.48
C LEU A 641 -5.82 -31.52 13.31
N HIS A 642 -5.99 -32.64 14.00
CA HIS A 642 -7.17 -32.88 14.83
C HIS A 642 -6.98 -32.31 16.24
N PRO A 643 -8.04 -31.81 16.91
CA PRO A 643 -7.94 -31.32 18.29
C PRO A 643 -7.97 -32.44 19.35
N ASN A 644 -8.28 -33.68 18.96
CA ASN A 644 -8.33 -34.84 19.85
C ASN A 644 -6.96 -35.57 19.88
N THR A 645 -6.56 -36.06 21.05
CA THR A 645 -5.25 -36.69 21.28
C THR A 645 -5.18 -38.17 20.92
N GLU A 646 -6.33 -38.85 20.79
CA GLU A 646 -6.42 -40.31 20.65
C GLU A 646 -5.79 -40.88 19.35
N HIS A 647 -5.56 -40.04 18.34
CA HIS A 647 -4.97 -40.43 17.05
C HIS A 647 -3.80 -39.51 16.63
N ILE A 648 -3.04 -38.97 17.59
CA ILE A 648 -1.87 -38.13 17.29
C ILE A 648 -0.71 -38.96 16.74
N ASN A 649 -0.33 -38.65 15.50
CA ASN A 649 0.97 -39.02 14.91
C ASN A 649 1.69 -37.74 14.47
N TYR A 650 2.20 -36.97 15.43
CA TYR A 650 2.92 -35.71 15.21
C TYR A 650 4.29 -35.74 15.90
N THR A 651 5.29 -35.13 15.28
CA THR A 651 6.65 -34.95 15.83
C THR A 651 6.87 -33.49 16.21
N PHE A 652 7.26 -33.25 17.45
CA PHE A 652 7.59 -31.93 17.98
C PHE A 652 9.04 -31.91 18.46
N LYS A 653 9.86 -30.96 17.98
CA LYS A 653 11.28 -30.83 18.37
C LYS A 653 11.65 -29.37 18.64
N THR A 654 12.49 -29.14 19.66
CA THR A 654 12.97 -27.81 20.04
C THR A 654 14.45 -27.82 20.46
N THR A 655 15.18 -26.74 20.15
CA THR A 655 16.47 -26.41 20.79
C THR A 655 16.34 -25.41 21.93
N ASP A 656 15.18 -24.78 22.08
CA ASP A 656 14.88 -23.87 23.17
C ASP A 656 14.18 -24.64 24.31
N VAL A 657 14.84 -24.62 25.48
CA VAL A 657 14.43 -25.31 26.72
C VAL A 657 13.83 -24.30 27.72
N ARG A 658 13.93 -22.98 27.46
CA ARG A 658 13.50 -21.93 28.40
C ARG A 658 12.09 -21.42 28.08
N GLU A 659 11.10 -22.28 28.36
CA GLU A 659 9.66 -22.00 28.37
C GLU A 659 9.11 -21.07 27.27
N GLY A 660 8.45 -21.68 26.27
CA GLY A 660 7.44 -20.92 25.54
C GLY A 660 6.94 -21.57 24.27
N SER A 661 7.54 -21.16 23.15
CA SER A 661 6.90 -21.11 21.83
C SER A 661 6.22 -22.43 21.41
N ILE A 662 6.94 -23.55 21.51
CA ILE A 662 6.40 -24.88 21.17
C ILE A 662 5.27 -25.32 22.09
N GLY A 663 5.38 -25.08 23.41
CA GLY A 663 4.35 -25.42 24.39
C GLY A 663 3.07 -24.61 24.21
N TRP A 664 3.19 -23.31 23.90
CA TRP A 664 2.02 -22.45 23.60
C TRP A 664 1.39 -22.76 22.23
N PHE A 665 2.17 -23.20 21.25
CA PHE A 665 1.65 -23.74 19.99
C PHE A 665 0.87 -25.04 20.22
N ILE A 666 1.39 -25.97 21.02
CA ILE A 666 0.70 -27.20 21.44
C ILE A 666 -0.58 -26.87 22.23
N GLU A 667 -0.56 -25.87 23.13
CA GLU A 667 -1.77 -25.36 23.80
C GLU A 667 -2.79 -24.77 22.80
N GLY A 668 -2.31 -24.15 21.72
CA GLY A 668 -3.14 -23.64 20.63
C GLY A 668 -3.82 -24.74 19.79
N LEU A 669 -3.18 -25.90 19.64
CA LEU A 669 -3.75 -27.06 18.93
C LEU A 669 -4.71 -27.89 19.80
N PHE A 670 -4.33 -28.18 21.04
CA PHE A 670 -5.00 -29.21 21.88
C PHE A 670 -5.59 -28.68 23.20
N GLY A 671 -5.42 -27.39 23.50
CA GLY A 671 -5.84 -26.79 24.77
C GLY A 671 -4.98 -27.15 25.99
N ASN A 672 -3.92 -27.95 25.83
CA ASN A 672 -3.04 -28.42 26.89
C ASN A 672 -1.59 -28.50 26.38
N ARG A 673 -0.62 -27.89 27.09
CA ARG A 673 0.81 -27.92 26.72
C ARG A 673 1.46 -29.30 26.77
N GLN A 674 0.95 -30.21 27.61
CA GLN A 674 1.46 -31.58 27.75
C GLN A 674 0.61 -32.60 26.98
N ALA A 675 -0.16 -32.18 25.96
CA ALA A 675 -0.98 -33.08 25.14
C ALA A 675 -0.15 -34.07 24.29
N VAL A 676 1.13 -33.77 24.04
CA VAL A 676 2.04 -34.53 23.18
C VAL A 676 3.46 -34.52 23.77
N PRO A 677 4.29 -35.55 23.52
CA PRO A 677 5.71 -35.49 23.83
C PRO A 677 6.45 -34.50 22.92
N VAL A 678 7.53 -33.91 23.44
CA VAL A 678 8.44 -33.01 22.71
C VAL A 678 9.86 -33.57 22.83
N GLU A 679 10.60 -33.59 21.72
CA GLU A 679 12.03 -33.89 21.73
C GLU A 679 12.82 -32.58 21.96
N GLU A 680 13.36 -32.42 23.17
CA GLU A 680 14.30 -31.33 23.49
C GLU A 680 15.73 -31.75 23.13
N VAL A 681 16.42 -30.96 22.31
CA VAL A 681 17.80 -31.28 21.87
C VAL A 681 18.78 -30.21 22.32
N SER A 682 19.88 -30.64 22.93
CA SER A 682 20.93 -29.72 23.38
C SER A 682 21.65 -29.07 22.20
N SER A 683 21.66 -27.73 22.18
CA SER A 683 22.25 -26.88 21.14
C SER A 683 23.78 -26.98 20.95
N LYS A 684 24.43 -27.92 21.65
CA LYS A 684 25.85 -28.29 21.48
C LYS A 684 26.06 -29.62 20.74
N ASN A 685 25.03 -30.47 20.68
CA ASN A 685 25.08 -31.82 20.11
C ASN A 685 24.07 -32.02 18.97
N ASP A 686 23.17 -31.06 18.75
CA ASP A 686 22.14 -31.08 17.72
C ASP A 686 22.70 -30.80 16.31
N THR A 687 22.48 -31.73 15.38
CA THR A 687 22.90 -31.63 13.99
C THR A 687 21.81 -31.16 13.03
N LEU A 688 20.61 -30.81 13.53
CA LEU A 688 19.45 -30.49 12.70
C LEU A 688 18.95 -29.04 12.88
N LEU A 689 18.64 -28.61 14.11
CA LEU A 689 18.02 -27.30 14.37
C LEU A 689 19.03 -26.20 14.74
N SER A 690 20.28 -26.56 15.01
CA SER A 690 21.32 -25.64 15.48
C SER A 690 22.75 -26.04 15.08
N LEU A 691 22.87 -26.90 14.06
CA LEU A 691 24.12 -27.38 13.43
C LEU A 691 25.21 -26.32 13.33
N TYR A 692 24.85 -25.10 12.94
CA TYR A 692 25.77 -23.98 12.76
C TYR A 692 26.60 -23.66 14.01
N LYS A 693 26.06 -23.89 15.23
CA LYS A 693 26.74 -23.69 16.52
C LYS A 693 27.88 -24.70 16.77
N THR A 694 27.96 -25.74 15.94
CA THR A 694 29.06 -26.72 15.92
C THR A 694 29.95 -26.57 14.69
N CYS A 695 29.68 -25.63 13.78
CA CYS A 695 30.37 -25.53 12.51
C CYS A 695 31.58 -24.58 12.59
N ASN A 696 32.76 -25.12 12.94
CA ASN A 696 33.99 -24.34 13.10
C ASN A 696 34.29 -23.40 11.90
N ALA A 697 34.10 -23.87 10.66
CA ALA A 697 34.35 -23.04 9.48
C ALA A 697 33.35 -21.88 9.30
N TRP A 698 32.12 -22.00 9.82
CA TRP A 698 31.17 -20.89 9.85
C TRP A 698 31.59 -19.88 10.92
N ASP A 699 31.89 -20.35 12.13
CA ASP A 699 32.18 -19.53 13.31
C ASP A 699 33.47 -18.68 13.17
N ASN A 700 34.56 -19.27 12.66
CA ASN A 700 35.86 -18.57 12.55
C ASN A 700 35.92 -17.47 11.47
N ASP A 701 35.05 -17.53 10.46
CA ASP A 701 34.97 -16.57 9.34
C ASP A 701 33.89 -15.49 9.57
N ASP A 702 32.94 -15.77 10.46
CA ASP A 702 31.73 -14.97 10.66
C ASP A 702 32.00 -13.54 11.14
N GLY A 703 32.82 -13.37 12.18
CA GLY A 703 32.97 -12.10 12.90
C GLY A 703 33.61 -10.98 12.08
N ASN A 704 34.21 -11.31 10.92
CA ASN A 704 34.77 -10.33 9.99
C ASN A 704 33.86 -10.16 8.76
N VAL A 705 33.36 -11.25 8.17
CA VAL A 705 32.52 -11.19 6.95
C VAL A 705 31.15 -10.58 7.22
N SER A 706 30.47 -10.99 8.30
CA SER A 706 29.10 -10.52 8.61
C SER A 706 29.03 -9.04 9.00
N VAL A 707 30.12 -8.49 9.52
CA VAL A 707 30.17 -7.12 10.07
C VAL A 707 30.85 -6.14 9.10
N LYS A 708 31.65 -6.60 8.12
CA LYS A 708 32.35 -5.74 7.15
C LYS A 708 31.43 -4.79 6.37
N GLU A 709 30.39 -5.33 5.73
CA GLU A 709 29.46 -4.49 4.95
C GLU A 709 28.58 -3.63 5.86
N VAL A 710 28.32 -4.07 7.09
CA VAL A 710 27.62 -3.27 8.11
C VAL A 710 28.47 -2.05 8.51
N ILE A 711 29.76 -2.23 8.79
CA ILE A 711 30.70 -1.13 9.10
C ILE A 711 30.81 -0.18 7.90
N ALA A 712 30.99 -0.71 6.69
CA ALA A 712 31.08 0.14 5.49
C ALA A 712 29.77 0.92 5.21
N PHE A 713 28.61 0.39 5.64
CA PHE A 713 27.32 1.09 5.58
C PHE A 713 27.16 2.13 6.70
N GLU A 714 27.61 1.84 7.91
CA GLU A 714 27.70 2.79 9.03
C GLU A 714 28.66 3.96 8.73
N GLU A 715 29.73 3.69 7.98
CA GLU A 715 30.65 4.68 7.39
C GLU A 715 30.12 5.29 6.06
N GLY A 716 28.91 4.89 5.64
CA GLY A 716 28.23 5.41 4.45
C GLY A 716 27.58 6.78 4.65
N THR A 717 27.15 7.40 3.56
CA THR A 717 26.39 8.66 3.60
C THR A 717 25.04 8.49 4.29
N GLN A 718 24.29 7.42 3.97
CA GLN A 718 22.94 7.22 4.49
C GLN A 718 22.90 7.10 6.03
N PHE A 719 23.84 6.35 6.63
CA PHE A 719 23.91 6.22 8.08
C PHE A 719 24.46 7.48 8.77
N ARG A 720 25.39 8.22 8.15
CA ARG A 720 25.78 9.56 8.65
C ARG A 720 24.61 10.55 8.65
N ASN A 721 23.84 10.59 7.57
CA ASN A 721 22.67 11.47 7.45
C ASN A 721 21.61 11.13 8.52
N LEU A 722 21.42 9.84 8.83
CA LEU A 722 20.58 9.40 9.95
C LEU A 722 21.09 9.94 11.30
N ILE A 723 22.39 9.80 11.59
CA ILE A 723 23.00 10.33 12.82
C ILE A 723 22.81 11.85 12.93
N GLU A 724 23.09 12.59 11.85
CA GLU A 724 22.94 14.05 11.79
C GLU A 724 21.49 14.48 12.04
N ASN A 725 20.54 13.93 11.27
CA ASN A 725 19.11 14.26 11.38
C ASN A 725 18.55 13.96 12.78
N VAL A 726 18.93 12.84 13.39
CA VAL A 726 18.50 12.48 14.75
C VAL A 726 19.16 13.39 15.79
N SER A 727 20.47 13.65 15.69
CA SER A 727 21.19 14.53 16.62
C SER A 727 20.59 15.95 16.66
N TYR A 728 20.33 16.51 15.47
CA TYR A 728 19.69 17.82 15.30
C TYR A 728 18.27 17.83 15.87
N ARG A 729 17.43 16.85 15.50
CA ARG A 729 16.04 16.76 15.99
C ARG A 729 15.97 16.70 17.53
N LEU A 730 16.88 15.95 18.15
CA LEU A 730 17.01 15.80 19.60
C LEU A 730 17.70 16.99 20.30
N GLY A 731 18.15 18.00 19.54
CA GLY A 731 18.70 19.25 20.05
C GLY A 731 20.13 19.20 20.58
N PHE A 732 20.93 18.25 20.10
CA PHE A 732 22.36 18.19 20.41
C PHE A 732 23.16 19.11 19.48
N LEU A 733 24.12 19.85 20.05
CA LEU A 733 25.04 20.73 19.31
C LEU A 733 26.25 19.98 18.71
N TYR A 734 26.16 18.66 18.66
CA TYR A 734 27.16 17.72 18.15
C TYR A 734 26.44 16.45 17.70
N TYR A 735 27.05 15.70 16.79
CA TYR A 735 26.54 14.39 16.39
C TYR A 735 26.69 13.40 17.56
N ILE A 736 25.57 12.83 18.02
CA ILE A 736 25.62 11.77 19.02
C ILE A 736 26.19 10.49 18.40
N SER A 737 26.75 9.59 19.22
CA SER A 737 27.26 8.33 18.70
C SER A 737 26.11 7.42 18.24
N LYS A 738 26.43 6.35 17.51
CA LYS A 738 25.41 5.45 16.95
C LYS A 738 24.71 4.59 18.00
N GLU A 739 25.36 4.31 19.14
CA GLU A 739 24.88 3.35 20.14
C GLU A 739 23.57 3.82 20.80
N PRO A 740 23.39 5.09 21.23
CA PRO A 740 22.09 5.63 21.63
C PRO A 740 21.00 5.50 20.55
N ILE A 741 21.33 5.69 19.28
CA ILE A 741 20.36 5.62 18.16
C ILE A 741 19.93 4.17 17.91
N LEU A 742 20.86 3.22 17.98
CA LEU A 742 20.58 1.79 17.90
C LEU A 742 19.72 1.34 19.09
N ALA A 743 20.04 1.78 20.31
CA ALA A 743 19.22 1.50 21.49
C ALA A 743 17.80 2.10 21.38
N MET A 744 17.64 3.30 20.81
CA MET A 744 16.32 3.89 20.52
C MET A 744 15.54 3.08 19.47
N TYR A 745 16.21 2.56 18.44
CA TYR A 745 15.60 1.68 17.44
C TYR A 745 15.13 0.37 18.06
N ASP A 746 15.99 -0.26 18.87
CA ASP A 746 15.64 -1.47 19.60
C ASP A 746 14.44 -1.22 20.53
N MET A 747 14.42 -0.11 21.27
CA MET A 747 13.26 0.27 22.10
C MET A 747 11.96 0.39 21.29
N CYS A 748 11.99 1.09 20.14
CA CYS A 748 10.82 1.23 19.25
C CYS A 748 10.27 -0.14 18.82
N ARG A 749 11.13 -1.02 18.30
CA ARG A 749 10.70 -2.29 17.71
C ARG A 749 10.24 -3.30 18.77
N TYR A 750 10.90 -3.33 19.94
CA TYR A 750 10.46 -4.17 21.04
C TYR A 750 9.12 -3.72 21.63
N GLU A 751 8.92 -2.43 21.94
CA GLU A 751 7.62 -1.95 22.44
C GLU A 751 6.48 -2.19 21.44
N LYS A 752 6.73 -1.94 20.14
CA LYS A 752 5.74 -2.17 19.07
C LYS A 752 5.45 -3.66 18.87
N ALA A 753 6.43 -4.54 19.08
CA ALA A 753 6.21 -5.98 19.07
C ALA A 753 5.42 -6.47 20.30
N TRP A 754 5.65 -5.92 21.48
CA TRP A 754 4.90 -6.30 22.69
C TRP A 754 3.48 -5.74 22.72
N THR A 755 3.25 -4.58 22.10
CA THR A 755 1.97 -3.87 22.12
C THR A 755 1.53 -3.45 20.70
N VAL A 756 1.18 -4.44 19.87
CA VAL A 756 0.90 -4.22 18.43
C VAL A 756 -0.17 -3.16 18.14
N THR A 757 -1.13 -2.96 19.05
CA THR A 757 -2.21 -1.96 18.97
C THR A 757 -1.82 -0.54 19.40
N LYS A 758 -0.64 -0.34 20.02
CA LYS A 758 -0.12 0.96 20.43
C LYS A 758 0.40 1.70 19.19
N LEU A 759 0.10 3.00 19.04
CA LEU A 759 0.84 3.84 18.09
C LEU A 759 2.29 3.95 18.57
N SER A 760 3.24 3.80 17.66
CA SER A 760 4.67 3.92 17.92
C SER A 760 5.24 5.06 17.06
N PRO A 761 6.03 5.99 17.61
CA PRO A 761 6.50 7.19 16.90
C PRO A 761 7.67 6.86 15.95
N CYS A 762 7.44 5.97 14.99
CA CYS A 762 8.48 5.27 14.26
C CYS A 762 8.30 5.44 12.74
N LYS A 763 9.31 6.08 12.11
CA LYS A 763 9.24 6.74 10.79
C LYS A 763 9.96 5.94 9.70
N GLU A 764 9.72 6.31 8.44
CA GLU A 764 10.46 5.96 7.21
C GLU A 764 12.01 5.92 7.34
N GLU A 765 12.61 6.73 8.22
CA GLU A 765 14.05 6.70 8.54
C GLU A 765 14.55 5.36 9.10
N LEU A 766 13.65 4.52 9.61
CA LEU A 766 13.97 3.19 10.13
C LEU A 766 14.35 2.18 9.03
N ARG A 767 14.06 2.46 7.75
CA ARG A 767 14.54 1.64 6.61
C ARG A 767 16.07 1.56 6.54
N VAL A 768 16.77 2.62 6.96
CA VAL A 768 18.24 2.63 7.09
C VAL A 768 18.71 1.67 8.20
N LEU A 769 17.95 1.57 9.30
CA LEU A 769 18.27 0.72 10.44
C LEU A 769 17.89 -0.75 10.20
N GLU A 770 16.82 -0.99 9.46
CA GLU A 770 16.42 -2.32 8.95
C GLU A 770 17.46 -2.85 7.95
N TYR A 771 17.81 -2.09 6.90
CA TYR A 771 18.81 -2.55 5.92
C TYR A 771 20.20 -2.82 6.53
N ARG A 772 20.57 -2.08 7.58
CA ARG A 772 21.78 -2.36 8.38
C ARG A 772 21.73 -3.75 9.04
N GLU A 773 20.55 -4.18 9.50
CA GLU A 773 20.33 -5.52 10.05
C GLU A 773 20.18 -6.58 8.95
N ASP A 774 19.57 -6.26 7.82
CA ASP A 774 19.51 -7.15 6.65
C ASP A 774 20.90 -7.43 6.08
N LEU A 775 21.78 -6.42 5.98
CA LEU A 775 23.20 -6.62 5.65
C LEU A 775 23.85 -7.63 6.59
N TYR A 776 23.68 -7.46 7.91
CA TYR A 776 24.23 -8.40 8.88
C TYR A 776 23.71 -9.82 8.65
N TYR A 777 22.39 -10.01 8.58
CA TYR A 777 21.80 -11.35 8.41
C TYR A 777 22.06 -11.98 7.04
N TYR A 778 22.11 -11.18 5.97
CA TYR A 778 22.42 -11.62 4.61
C TYR A 778 23.78 -12.31 4.54
N TYR A 779 24.81 -11.77 5.20
CA TYR A 779 26.10 -12.44 5.30
C TYR A 779 26.12 -13.51 6.41
N LYS A 780 25.56 -13.24 7.59
CA LYS A 780 25.55 -14.15 8.76
C LYS A 780 24.89 -15.52 8.47
N ALA A 781 23.73 -15.52 7.79
CA ALA A 781 22.94 -16.74 7.55
C ALA A 781 22.16 -16.74 6.20
N GLY A 782 22.19 -15.65 5.44
CA GLY A 782 21.58 -15.52 4.11
C GLY A 782 22.52 -15.87 2.95
N TYR A 783 22.25 -15.29 1.78
CA TYR A 783 22.97 -15.58 0.53
C TYR A 783 24.41 -15.06 0.45
N GLY A 784 24.87 -14.24 1.39
CA GLY A 784 26.20 -13.60 1.35
C GLY A 784 27.38 -14.53 1.60
N ARG A 785 27.16 -15.78 2.07
CA ARG A 785 28.19 -16.81 2.22
C ARG A 785 27.66 -18.17 1.76
N GLU A 786 28.38 -18.85 0.87
CA GLU A 786 27.97 -20.16 0.32
C GLU A 786 27.83 -21.26 1.39
N ILE A 787 28.54 -21.16 2.52
CA ILE A 787 28.42 -22.10 3.64
C ILE A 787 27.02 -22.10 4.28
N ASN A 788 26.26 -21.00 4.19
CA ASN A 788 24.91 -20.90 4.75
C ASN A 788 23.94 -21.86 4.02
N ALA A 789 24.10 -22.01 2.71
CA ALA A 789 23.39 -23.01 1.91
C ALA A 789 23.82 -24.47 2.23
N HIS A 790 25.02 -24.68 2.77
CA HIS A 790 25.47 -25.99 3.24
C HIS A 790 24.96 -26.31 4.66
N LEU A 791 24.56 -25.30 5.43
CA LEU A 791 24.04 -25.45 6.79
C LEU A 791 22.53 -25.76 6.82
N GLY A 792 21.73 -25.18 5.92
CA GLY A 792 20.30 -25.51 5.81
C GLY A 792 20.01 -26.86 5.13
N CYS A 793 21.04 -27.48 4.54
CA CYS A 793 21.00 -28.81 3.92
C CYS A 793 20.36 -29.90 4.79
N THR A 794 20.61 -29.92 6.10
CA THR A 794 20.09 -30.99 6.98
C THR A 794 18.57 -30.92 7.15
N LEU A 795 18.02 -29.70 7.21
CA LEU A 795 16.57 -29.47 7.24
C LEU A 795 15.91 -29.73 5.88
N LEU A 796 16.56 -29.36 4.77
CA LEU A 796 16.09 -29.75 3.44
C LEU A 796 16.09 -31.28 3.28
N GLN A 797 17.13 -31.96 3.76
CA GLN A 797 17.24 -33.42 3.71
C GLN A 797 16.18 -34.10 4.57
N ASP A 798 15.94 -33.61 5.79
CA ASP A 798 14.90 -34.11 6.69
C ASP A 798 13.50 -33.98 6.06
N MET A 799 13.11 -32.78 5.64
CA MET A 799 11.83 -32.51 4.97
C MET A 799 11.64 -33.39 3.72
N MET A 800 12.68 -33.53 2.88
CA MET A 800 12.61 -34.37 1.69
C MET A 800 12.52 -35.86 2.04
N ASN A 801 13.17 -36.32 3.12
CA ASN A 801 13.05 -37.71 3.59
C ASN A 801 11.64 -38.02 4.12
N HIS A 802 11.01 -37.09 4.85
CA HIS A 802 9.62 -37.21 5.32
C HIS A 802 8.66 -37.41 4.13
N PHE A 803 8.68 -36.50 3.14
CA PHE A 803 7.85 -36.64 1.93
C PHE A 803 8.19 -37.87 1.08
N TRP A 804 9.44 -38.32 1.07
CA TRP A 804 9.87 -39.54 0.35
C TRP A 804 9.31 -40.82 1.00
N ARG A 805 9.34 -40.93 2.33
CA ARG A 805 8.76 -42.09 3.04
C ARG A 805 7.26 -42.18 2.84
N LEU A 806 6.58 -41.03 2.85
CA LEU A 806 5.16 -40.89 2.52
C LEU A 806 4.86 -41.38 1.09
N GLU A 807 5.62 -40.93 0.06
CA GLU A 807 5.46 -41.42 -1.32
C GLU A 807 5.62 -42.93 -1.44
N GLN A 808 6.58 -43.53 -0.73
CA GLN A 808 6.87 -44.97 -0.85
C GLN A 808 5.82 -45.88 -0.21
N ASN A 809 4.82 -45.32 0.49
CA ASN A 809 3.58 -46.00 0.90
C ASN A 809 3.85 -47.31 1.68
N LYS A 810 4.85 -47.27 2.58
CA LYS A 810 5.51 -48.45 3.16
C LYS A 810 5.54 -48.53 4.69
N ASP A 811 5.32 -47.43 5.40
CA ASP A 811 5.30 -47.38 6.85
C ASP A 811 4.04 -46.67 7.34
N SER A 812 3.25 -47.35 8.19
CA SER A 812 2.06 -46.80 8.86
C SER A 812 2.37 -45.76 9.94
N ASN A 813 3.65 -45.42 10.12
CA ASN A 813 4.17 -44.72 11.28
C ASN A 813 4.78 -43.35 10.91
N GLU A 814 4.77 -42.97 9.64
CA GLU A 814 5.24 -41.65 9.17
C GLU A 814 4.34 -40.53 9.71
N PRO A 815 4.87 -39.51 10.41
CA PRO A 815 4.04 -38.52 11.10
C PRO A 815 3.26 -37.59 10.17
N ASN A 816 1.98 -37.41 10.44
CA ASN A 816 1.06 -36.48 9.77
C ASN A 816 1.52 -35.01 9.89
N GLY A 817 2.34 -34.69 10.90
CA GLY A 817 2.80 -33.33 11.17
C GLY A 817 4.16 -33.30 11.86
N VAL A 818 5.10 -32.55 11.29
CA VAL A 818 6.47 -32.39 11.78
C VAL A 818 6.67 -30.90 12.11
N PHE A 819 6.90 -30.60 13.37
CA PHE A 819 6.90 -29.24 13.91
C PHE A 819 8.19 -28.96 14.69
N TYR A 820 9.08 -28.19 14.08
CA TYR A 820 10.39 -27.85 14.62
C TYR A 820 10.47 -26.39 15.05
N PHE A 821 11.06 -26.15 16.22
CA PHE A 821 11.20 -24.82 16.81
C PHE A 821 12.67 -24.50 17.09
N GLY A 822 13.14 -23.37 16.58
CA GLY A 822 14.54 -22.95 16.70
C GLY A 822 14.73 -21.44 16.58
N ASP A 823 15.90 -21.04 16.10
CA ASP A 823 16.28 -19.64 15.92
C ASP A 823 16.26 -19.21 14.43
N ILE A 824 16.41 -17.90 14.22
CA ILE A 824 16.31 -17.29 12.89
C ILE A 824 17.49 -17.62 11.97
N ILE A 825 18.67 -17.92 12.54
CA ILE A 825 19.86 -18.32 11.79
C ILE A 825 19.58 -19.63 11.05
N THR A 826 19.02 -20.61 11.76
CA THR A 826 18.63 -21.88 11.16
C THR A 826 17.53 -21.73 10.09
N LEU A 827 16.55 -20.85 10.29
CA LEU A 827 15.53 -20.57 9.26
C LEU A 827 16.14 -19.92 8.01
N GLN A 828 17.02 -18.92 8.16
CA GLN A 828 17.66 -18.24 7.04
C GLN A 828 18.61 -19.17 6.25
N ASN A 829 19.35 -20.05 6.94
CA ASN A 829 20.14 -21.09 6.29
C ASN A 829 19.26 -22.03 5.43
N LEU A 830 18.09 -22.45 5.94
CA LEU A 830 17.13 -23.26 5.18
C LEU A 830 16.55 -22.51 3.97
N LEU A 831 16.13 -21.26 4.12
CA LEU A 831 15.62 -20.43 3.01
C LEU A 831 16.69 -20.23 1.92
N THR A 832 17.94 -20.00 2.33
CA THR A 832 19.11 -19.92 1.45
C THR A 832 19.33 -21.22 0.67
N THR A 833 19.20 -22.37 1.34
CA THR A 833 19.32 -23.71 0.74
C THR A 833 18.20 -24.00 -0.26
N LEU A 834 16.97 -23.54 0.02
CA LEU A 834 15.81 -23.67 -0.87
C LEU A 834 15.85 -22.68 -2.06
N ASN A 835 16.74 -21.68 -2.01
CA ASN A 835 16.79 -20.53 -2.92
C ASN A 835 15.44 -19.76 -2.94
N ILE A 836 14.90 -19.46 -1.74
CA ILE A 836 13.67 -18.68 -1.52
C ILE A 836 14.03 -17.22 -1.20
N ASN A 837 13.34 -16.26 -1.83
CA ASN A 837 13.59 -14.82 -1.69
C ASN A 837 15.08 -14.46 -1.89
N LYS A 838 15.69 -14.99 -2.95
CA LYS A 838 17.05 -14.60 -3.35
C LYS A 838 17.01 -13.31 -4.15
N ASP A 839 17.75 -12.32 -3.68
CA ASP A 839 17.90 -11.00 -4.30
C ASP A 839 18.47 -11.07 -5.72
N HIS A 840 18.04 -10.13 -6.57
CA HIS A 840 18.57 -9.98 -7.93
C HIS A 840 20.03 -9.49 -7.96
N ALA A 841 20.50 -8.87 -6.88
CA ALA A 841 21.87 -8.40 -6.69
C ALA A 841 22.34 -8.71 -5.26
N GLN A 842 23.65 -8.76 -5.04
CA GLN A 842 24.22 -8.96 -3.71
C GLN A 842 24.01 -7.70 -2.84
N LEU A 843 23.61 -7.87 -1.57
CA LEU A 843 23.50 -6.75 -0.62
C LEU A 843 24.90 -6.26 -0.22
N THR A 844 25.13 -4.95 -0.23
CA THR A 844 26.41 -4.30 0.08
C THR A 844 26.18 -2.94 0.72
N ALA A 845 27.23 -2.35 1.30
CA ALA A 845 27.17 -0.99 1.83
C ALA A 845 26.78 0.10 0.80
N LEU A 846 26.89 -0.19 -0.51
CA LEU A 846 26.74 0.81 -1.57
C LEU A 846 25.38 0.77 -2.29
N ASN A 847 24.62 -0.32 -2.18
CA ASN A 847 23.36 -0.51 -2.91
C ASN A 847 22.10 -0.53 -2.01
N TYR A 848 22.15 0.07 -0.82
CA TYR A 848 20.95 0.37 0.00
C TYR A 848 19.83 0.93 -0.87
N ASN A 849 20.14 1.95 -1.68
CA ASN A 849 19.23 2.56 -2.63
C ASN A 849 18.58 1.55 -3.60
N ASP A 850 19.34 0.63 -4.20
CA ASP A 850 18.77 -0.31 -5.18
C ASP A 850 18.00 -1.46 -4.54
N MET A 851 18.27 -1.74 -3.26
CA MET A 851 17.60 -2.80 -2.48
C MET A 851 16.38 -2.29 -1.71
N ALA A 852 16.40 -1.07 -1.17
CA ALA A 852 15.29 -0.45 -0.43
C ALA A 852 14.05 -0.16 -1.33
N LYS A 853 14.23 -0.20 -2.65
CA LYS A 853 13.13 -0.21 -3.65
C LYS A 853 12.41 -1.56 -3.75
N GLN A 854 12.98 -2.66 -3.26
CA GLN A 854 12.47 -4.01 -3.44
C GLN A 854 11.65 -4.47 -2.23
N GLU A 855 10.53 -3.80 -1.95
CA GLU A 855 9.52 -4.36 -1.03
C GLU A 855 9.06 -5.73 -1.55
N SER A 856 9.22 -6.77 -0.71
CA SER A 856 9.28 -8.15 -1.19
C SER A 856 7.91 -8.70 -1.63
N VAL A 857 7.65 -8.67 -2.93
CA VAL A 857 6.38 -9.06 -3.58
C VAL A 857 5.99 -10.54 -3.28
N PRO A 858 4.89 -10.82 -2.55
CA PRO A 858 4.48 -12.19 -2.21
C PRO A 858 3.21 -12.62 -2.98
N THR A 859 3.37 -13.19 -4.17
CA THR A 859 2.27 -13.56 -5.10
C THR A 859 1.81 -15.03 -4.98
N LEU A 860 0.50 -15.27 -5.21
CA LEU A 860 -0.28 -16.51 -5.00
C LEU A 860 -0.30 -17.39 -6.29
N ILE A 861 -0.84 -18.62 -6.45
CA ILE A 861 -1.83 -19.52 -5.78
C ILE A 861 -1.26 -20.98 -5.77
N ARG A 862 -2.02 -22.05 -5.43
CA ARG A 862 -1.64 -23.50 -5.50
C ARG A 862 -2.46 -24.28 -6.58
N ARG A 863 -2.06 -25.50 -7.02
CA ARG A 863 -2.58 -26.24 -8.22
C ARG A 863 -3.41 -27.53 -7.95
N CYS A 864 -4.01 -28.08 -9.01
CA CYS A 864 -5.13 -29.04 -8.98
C CYS A 864 -4.77 -30.51 -9.38
N ASN A 865 -5.82 -31.36 -9.34
CA ASN A 865 -5.83 -32.75 -9.76
C ASN A 865 -5.81 -32.91 -11.31
N THR A 866 -4.99 -33.85 -11.81
CA THR A 866 -4.78 -34.20 -13.23
C THR A 866 -4.26 -35.64 -13.28
N SER A 867 -4.75 -36.47 -14.21
CA SER A 867 -4.62 -37.94 -14.21
C SER A 867 -3.21 -38.54 -14.09
N ASP A 868 -2.17 -37.79 -14.44
CA ASP A 868 -0.87 -38.38 -14.78
C ASP A 868 0.17 -38.30 -13.64
N GLN A 869 -0.05 -37.46 -12.60
CA GLN A 869 0.85 -37.34 -11.43
C GLN A 869 0.07 -36.97 -10.14
N PRO A 870 0.07 -37.82 -9.10
CA PRO A 870 -0.72 -37.60 -7.88
C PRO A 870 -0.05 -36.67 -6.86
N ASN A 871 1.23 -36.91 -6.53
CA ASN A 871 1.89 -36.31 -5.37
C ASN A 871 2.50 -34.94 -5.69
N LYS A 872 2.15 -33.93 -4.90
CA LYS A 872 2.53 -32.53 -5.15
C LYS A 872 2.76 -31.78 -3.83
N VAL A 873 3.76 -30.90 -3.80
CA VAL A 873 4.29 -30.26 -2.59
C VAL A 873 4.30 -28.74 -2.74
N MET A 874 4.16 -28.02 -1.63
CA MET A 874 3.86 -26.59 -1.61
C MET A 874 4.54 -25.91 -0.41
N PHE A 875 5.12 -24.73 -0.60
CA PHE A 875 5.90 -24.04 0.44
C PHE A 875 5.15 -22.85 1.05
N PHE A 876 5.40 -22.55 2.33
CA PHE A 876 4.91 -21.36 3.02
C PHE A 876 6.04 -20.68 3.79
N LEU A 877 5.97 -19.35 3.91
CA LEU A 877 6.81 -18.52 4.77
C LEU A 877 5.91 -17.47 5.44
N ALA A 878 5.90 -17.38 6.77
CA ALA A 878 5.00 -16.51 7.54
C ALA A 878 3.50 -16.63 7.14
N GLU A 879 3.02 -17.87 6.93
CA GLU A 879 1.69 -18.20 6.39
C GLU A 879 1.37 -17.62 4.98
N LYS A 880 2.30 -16.90 4.35
CA LYS A 880 2.25 -16.51 2.93
C LYS A 880 2.84 -17.63 2.06
N LEU A 881 2.41 -17.71 0.81
CA LEU A 881 2.81 -18.74 -0.14
C LEU A 881 4.13 -18.37 -0.83
N VAL A 882 5.03 -19.34 -0.98
CA VAL A 882 6.28 -19.19 -1.72
C VAL A 882 6.16 -19.77 -3.12
N MET A 883 6.54 -18.97 -4.13
CA MET A 883 6.62 -19.37 -5.53
C MET A 883 8.06 -19.80 -5.86
N LEU A 884 8.30 -21.11 -5.99
CA LEU A 884 9.55 -21.63 -6.56
C LEU A 884 9.46 -21.70 -8.09
N ASP A 885 10.55 -21.39 -8.79
CA ASP A 885 10.60 -21.48 -10.26
C ASP A 885 10.23 -22.89 -10.73
N GLY A 886 9.59 -22.99 -11.90
CA GLY A 886 9.11 -24.26 -12.45
C GLY A 886 7.83 -24.80 -11.79
N CYS A 887 7.49 -24.39 -10.56
CA CYS A 887 6.24 -24.79 -9.92
C CYS A 887 5.07 -23.97 -10.45
N LYS A 888 4.28 -24.57 -11.36
CA LYS A 888 3.05 -23.98 -11.88
C LYS A 888 2.11 -23.65 -10.74
N VAL A 889 1.90 -22.34 -10.50
CA VAL A 889 0.94 -21.85 -9.51
C VAL A 889 1.28 -22.49 -8.15
N GLY A 890 2.44 -22.12 -7.58
CA GLY A 890 2.86 -22.34 -6.18
C GLY A 890 2.86 -23.77 -5.64
N LEU A 891 2.67 -24.76 -6.51
CA LEU A 891 2.51 -26.16 -6.15
C LEU A 891 3.27 -27.02 -7.15
N CYS A 892 4.35 -27.58 -6.64
CA CYS A 892 5.36 -28.31 -7.37
C CYS A 892 4.93 -29.77 -7.54
N ASP A 893 5.17 -30.36 -8.70
CA ASP A 893 5.12 -31.82 -8.79
C ASP A 893 6.23 -32.40 -7.92
N TRP A 894 5.96 -33.50 -7.22
CA TRP A 894 6.97 -34.11 -6.37
C TRP A 894 8.18 -34.61 -7.18
N GLU A 895 7.98 -35.09 -8.41
CA GLU A 895 9.06 -35.38 -9.34
C GLU A 895 9.91 -34.15 -9.69
N TYR A 896 9.30 -32.97 -9.83
CA TYR A 896 10.04 -31.73 -10.07
C TYR A 896 10.89 -31.34 -8.85
N LEU A 897 10.39 -31.51 -7.63
CA LEU A 897 11.18 -31.26 -6.42
C LEU A 897 12.32 -32.28 -6.25
N LYS A 898 12.07 -33.56 -6.53
CA LYS A 898 13.15 -34.57 -6.59
C LYS A 898 14.21 -34.18 -7.62
N GLN A 899 13.82 -33.68 -8.80
CA GLN A 899 14.78 -33.18 -9.80
C GLN A 899 15.54 -31.92 -9.35
N ARG A 900 14.87 -30.95 -8.72
CA ARG A 900 15.46 -29.68 -8.25
C ARG A 900 16.40 -29.86 -7.06
N PHE A 901 16.02 -30.67 -6.06
CA PHE A 901 16.73 -30.77 -4.79
C PHE A 901 17.65 -31.99 -4.64
N ASN A 902 17.44 -33.10 -5.36
CA ASN A 902 18.40 -34.22 -5.30
C ASN A 902 19.85 -33.87 -5.72
N PRO A 903 20.11 -32.91 -6.63
CA PRO A 903 21.46 -32.41 -6.88
C PRO A 903 22.06 -31.68 -5.67
N VAL A 904 21.27 -30.83 -5.01
CA VAL A 904 21.67 -30.10 -3.79
C VAL A 904 21.98 -31.08 -2.67
N LEU A 905 21.08 -32.04 -2.41
CA LEU A 905 21.25 -33.09 -1.40
C LEU A 905 22.48 -33.99 -1.62
N LYS A 906 22.97 -34.12 -2.86
CA LYS A 906 24.24 -34.82 -3.17
C LYS A 906 25.48 -33.97 -2.92
N GLN A 907 25.33 -32.65 -2.84
CA GLN A 907 26.41 -31.67 -2.55
C GLN A 907 26.44 -31.26 -1.08
N CYS A 908 25.36 -31.51 -0.33
CA CYS A 908 25.23 -31.33 1.12
C CYS A 908 26.27 -32.15 1.93
N ASN A 909 27.50 -31.66 2.02
CA ASN A 909 28.61 -32.31 2.70
C ASN A 909 29.09 -31.50 3.90
N LEU A 910 28.78 -31.98 5.11
CA LEU A 910 29.13 -31.32 6.37
C LEU A 910 30.65 -31.28 6.67
N ASN A 911 31.48 -31.94 5.87
CA ASN A 911 32.95 -31.79 5.95
C ASN A 911 33.40 -30.33 5.74
N VAL A 912 32.58 -29.48 5.09
CA VAL A 912 32.85 -28.04 4.96
C VAL A 912 33.01 -27.34 6.32
N CYS A 913 32.32 -27.81 7.37
CA CYS A 913 32.44 -27.27 8.72
C CYS A 913 33.78 -27.57 9.42
N TRP A 914 34.53 -28.57 8.94
CA TRP A 914 35.68 -29.14 9.65
C TRP A 914 36.99 -29.08 8.85
N ASN A 915 36.92 -29.09 7.51
CA ASN A 915 38.08 -28.99 6.62
C ASN A 915 38.39 -27.54 6.23
N GLY A 916 38.97 -26.77 7.15
CA GLY A 916 39.36 -25.36 6.97
C GLY A 916 40.53 -25.11 6.02
N ASN A 917 40.46 -25.62 4.78
CA ASN A 917 41.44 -25.36 3.70
C ASN A 917 40.82 -25.51 2.29
N GLY A 918 39.53 -25.19 2.15
CA GLY A 918 38.83 -25.17 0.86
C GLY A 918 39.03 -23.85 0.13
N VAL A 919 40.06 -23.74 -0.73
CA VAL A 919 40.13 -22.65 -1.73
C VAL A 919 38.91 -22.76 -2.65
N ALA A 920 38.13 -21.69 -2.78
CA ALA A 920 36.92 -21.67 -3.60
C ALA A 920 37.24 -22.12 -5.03
N THR A 921 36.69 -23.27 -5.44
CA THR A 921 36.88 -23.83 -6.78
C THR A 921 36.04 -23.05 -7.78
N PHE A 922 36.54 -21.90 -8.20
CA PHE A 922 36.08 -21.21 -9.41
C PHE A 922 36.11 -22.21 -10.58
N ALA A 923 34.93 -22.66 -10.99
CA ALA A 923 34.73 -23.45 -12.21
C ALA A 923 34.93 -22.55 -13.44
N ALA A 924 36.17 -22.13 -13.66
CA ALA A 924 36.54 -21.20 -14.71
C ALA A 924 36.22 -21.80 -16.09
N ASN A 925 35.31 -21.17 -16.83
CA ASN A 925 35.00 -21.48 -18.22
C ASN A 925 36.14 -21.06 -19.18
N LEU A 926 37.35 -21.59 -18.93
CA LEU A 926 38.58 -21.27 -19.64
C LEU A 926 38.50 -21.59 -21.15
N VAL A 927 37.62 -22.51 -21.53
CA VAL A 927 37.38 -22.94 -22.91
C VAL A 927 36.81 -21.80 -23.78
N LEU A 928 35.95 -20.94 -23.22
CA LEU A 928 35.31 -19.86 -23.98
C LEU A 928 36.22 -18.64 -24.19
N VAL A 929 37.14 -18.36 -23.26
CA VAL A 929 38.12 -17.26 -23.39
C VAL A 929 39.22 -17.62 -24.40
N LEU A 930 39.66 -18.88 -24.45
CA LEU A 930 40.65 -19.31 -25.43
C LEU A 930 40.13 -19.31 -26.87
N LEU A 931 38.82 -19.52 -27.08
CA LEU A 931 38.19 -19.48 -28.41
C LEU A 931 38.04 -18.05 -28.96
N SER A 932 37.83 -17.03 -28.11
CA SER A 932 37.71 -15.64 -28.56
C SER A 932 39.06 -14.99 -28.89
N CYS A 933 40.16 -15.47 -28.32
CA CYS A 933 41.50 -14.99 -28.69
C CYS A 933 41.96 -15.45 -30.08
N PHE A 934 41.47 -16.59 -30.60
CA PHE A 934 41.91 -17.13 -31.90
C PHE A 934 41.29 -16.45 -33.13
N THR A 935 40.13 -15.79 -33.01
CA THR A 935 39.47 -15.12 -34.14
C THR A 935 40.05 -13.74 -34.47
N LEU A 936 40.72 -13.08 -33.51
CA LEU A 936 41.27 -11.74 -33.69
C LEU A 936 42.66 -11.69 -34.36
N VAL A 937 43.29 -12.84 -34.64
CA VAL A 937 44.63 -12.91 -35.26
C VAL A 937 44.57 -13.07 -36.79
N LEU A 938 43.40 -13.38 -37.37
CA LEU A 938 43.24 -13.68 -38.81
C LEU A 938 42.57 -12.59 -39.66
N VAL A 939 42.35 -11.38 -39.11
CA VAL A 939 41.89 -10.21 -39.89
C VAL A 939 42.97 -9.12 -39.91
N ARG A 940 44.16 -9.46 -40.43
CA ARG A 940 45.19 -8.47 -40.78
C ARG A 940 46.10 -8.90 -41.93
N LYS A 941 45.49 -9.17 -43.09
CA LYS A 941 46.09 -9.10 -44.42
C LYS A 941 45.05 -8.59 -45.42
#